data_AF-A0A6F9ZWG2-F1
#
_entry.id   AF-A0A6F9ZWG2-F1
#
_cell.length_a   1.000
_cell.length_b   1.000
_cell.length_c   1.000
_cell.angle_alpha   90.00
_cell.angle_beta   90.00
_cell.angle_gamma   90.00
#
_symmetry.space_group_name_H-M   'P 1'
#
loop_
_entity.id
_entity.type
_entity.pdbx_description
1 polymer ?
#
loop_
_entity_poly.entity_id
_entity_poly.type
_entity_poly.pdbx_seq_one_letter_code
_entity_poly.pdbx_strand_id
1 'polypeptide(L)'
;MRKNALPALAVVLLLCSVMAVAESSDTRVSSVKTFSVSLPEPVFIEKENGYLAIELDGATSSLMRPGKPILPVITKTFTFPLGTRIKNIDVSMNMKKYTVSKKVEPAPKPVTMDGSGIEGDLVFEDKSVYGSKGLYPENKYSIDMGAGLEDGMHVLYVNVRCYAQYSPLRNLLYIPEQIDIKISYSLPEKSLFKTDEEYDLVIITDERFNESAQRLAEHKNSVGIETKVVTTQYIYSHYEGRDQPEQIKLFIKDAIEKWGVKYVLLMGGRKGETLDWYVPERRSNNNADMESGYSTDLYYADIYRVDHAGNVWFEDWDWNGNGIFAEAEGPDKIIDRIDYYPDVYVGRLPIRYTWEADIIVDKIIHYENQNNSWFKERAFVISGDTFPPSRGGNLARRGLYEGEMETAVTAKYLKKAGFEVEKLWTSTGTFNSYEDVVRAFNEGPGFIHFAGHGSPIVWGNFLPDAETEEEFVLGFSIFDIWKYSNGYHLPIVVIGGCHNAQFNVSLQFLTTNNSVGMRFGWFYPWDGSSSMLLEQDGGSIASIGNTGFGYGYINEHCLAGLGGWIEPRFFYNYAVQGKEYLGEVHSQTIVDYISIIGGVNSDTIDRKTIEGWVLLGDPSLKIGGYGTGKLDDEWIVYRDYNEDTSFTEVNAPVWSEGMKWTYKISDIDFTLDEVEGRYVDIHIKTGHLELIVDDVTEDTYITRFSLPDSDIRIDINFWIEEDEEPIVISGNVTDAELSGYIYWDKENLSLKEVKLDFTGKLDLSSLPLNLSGKPKIVKSLLKMIPFKFNVDLQIDFNRSYQLISFPLVKGKSWGLPPAKITIDGTVSSVWFRVIDILNKLAKIFGKEILPPELAELLPVINIQDVLEMYNRSNVFDLPKVADPIYEDIHLFLCKSRKNVTVDAGTFDSNEITMVRGIGQIFYSPDVSNVVKIQGNFHEILPVVENVSMELVGTG
;
A
#
# COMPACT_ATOMS: atom_id res chain seq x y z
N MET A 1 34.24 -26.61 -2.48
CA MET A 1 35.44 -26.78 -3.33
C MET A 1 35.03 -27.22 -4.73
N ARG A 2 35.39 -26.45 -5.77
CA ARG A 2 35.10 -26.73 -7.19
C ARG A 2 35.79 -28.01 -7.69
N LYS A 3 35.05 -28.87 -8.38
CA LYS A 3 35.60 -29.76 -9.43
C LYS A 3 34.65 -29.79 -10.62
N ASN A 4 35.19 -29.36 -11.76
CA ASN A 4 34.63 -29.51 -13.09
C ASN A 4 34.29 -30.98 -13.37
N ALA A 5 33.03 -31.26 -13.71
CA ALA A 5 32.62 -32.42 -14.49
C ALA A 5 31.80 -31.89 -15.67
N LEU A 6 32.14 -32.32 -16.87
CA LEU A 6 31.46 -31.98 -18.12
C LEU A 6 29.93 -32.18 -17.99
N PRO A 7 29.08 -31.36 -18.63
CA PRO A 7 27.68 -31.71 -18.78
C PRO A 7 27.62 -32.92 -19.73
N ALA A 8 27.33 -34.10 -19.18
CA ALA A 8 26.83 -35.19 -20.00
C ALA A 8 25.48 -34.70 -20.56
N LEU A 9 25.42 -34.43 -21.86
CA LEU A 9 24.18 -34.12 -22.57
C LEU A 9 23.27 -35.36 -22.46
N ALA A 10 22.40 -35.42 -21.46
CA ALA A 10 21.28 -36.33 -21.46
C ALA A 10 20.26 -35.75 -22.44
N VAL A 11 20.09 -36.42 -23.59
CA VAL A 11 19.09 -36.01 -24.59
C VAL A 11 17.72 -36.47 -24.08
N VAL A 12 16.94 -35.55 -23.53
CA VAL A 12 15.51 -35.77 -23.25
C VAL A 12 14.76 -35.77 -24.59
N LEU A 13 14.25 -36.93 -25.01
CA LEU A 13 13.43 -37.06 -26.22
C LEU A 13 11.96 -36.82 -25.86
N LEU A 14 11.43 -35.69 -26.32
CA LEU A 14 10.02 -35.31 -26.18
C LEU A 14 9.30 -35.56 -27.51
N LEU A 15 8.22 -36.32 -27.47
CA LEU A 15 7.34 -36.55 -28.61
C LEU A 15 5.92 -36.11 -28.26
N CYS A 16 5.43 -35.09 -28.97
CA CYS A 16 4.03 -34.65 -28.92
C CYS A 16 3.36 -34.94 -30.26
N SER A 17 2.19 -35.57 -30.25
CA SER A 17 1.41 -35.80 -31.47
C SER A 17 -0.08 -35.59 -31.23
N VAL A 18 -0.78 -35.14 -32.27
CA VAL A 18 -2.23 -34.98 -32.30
C VAL A 18 -2.77 -35.89 -33.39
N MET A 19 -3.71 -36.76 -33.03
CA MET A 19 -4.39 -37.64 -33.98
C MET A 19 -5.90 -37.45 -33.85
N ALA A 20 -6.59 -37.19 -34.96
CA ALA A 20 -8.04 -37.19 -35.03
C ALA A 20 -8.54 -38.62 -35.29
N VAL A 21 -9.45 -39.13 -34.47
CA VAL A 21 -10.06 -40.45 -34.64
C VAL A 21 -11.54 -40.26 -34.93
N ALA A 22 -11.99 -40.75 -36.09
CA ALA A 22 -13.41 -40.77 -36.43
C ALA A 22 -14.02 -42.09 -35.94
N GLU A 23 -14.80 -42.06 -34.86
CA GLU A 23 -15.60 -43.21 -34.42
C GLU A 23 -16.96 -43.23 -35.13
N SER A 24 -17.33 -44.41 -35.63
CA SER A 24 -18.43 -44.60 -36.60
C SER A 24 -19.85 -44.64 -36.01
N SER A 25 -20.07 -44.18 -34.79
CA SER A 25 -21.41 -44.23 -34.17
C SER A 25 -21.81 -43.03 -33.30
N ASP A 26 -20.99 -41.99 -33.21
CA ASP A 26 -21.33 -40.78 -32.47
C ASP A 26 -20.82 -39.56 -33.24
N THR A 27 -21.68 -38.59 -33.53
CA THR A 27 -21.41 -37.46 -34.45
C THR A 27 -20.37 -36.45 -33.97
N ARG A 28 -19.58 -36.77 -32.93
CA ARG A 28 -18.49 -35.93 -32.39
C ARG A 28 -17.13 -36.55 -32.70
N VAL A 29 -16.33 -35.89 -33.53
CA VAL A 29 -14.93 -36.25 -33.79
C VAL A 29 -14.17 -36.27 -32.46
N SER A 30 -13.70 -37.45 -32.04
CA SER A 30 -12.84 -37.59 -30.87
C SER A 30 -11.39 -37.33 -31.28
N SER A 31 -10.75 -36.38 -30.60
CA SER A 31 -9.34 -36.08 -30.79
C SER A 31 -8.52 -36.69 -29.67
N VAL A 32 -7.29 -37.09 -29.98
CA VAL A 32 -6.34 -37.62 -29.01
C VAL A 32 -5.08 -36.78 -29.04
N LYS A 33 -4.68 -36.27 -27.88
CA LYS A 33 -3.38 -35.62 -27.65
C LYS A 33 -2.50 -36.56 -26.83
N THR A 34 -1.28 -36.83 -27.32
CA THR A 34 -0.33 -37.74 -26.65
C THR A 34 0.95 -37.00 -26.28
N PHE A 35 1.52 -37.36 -25.13
CA PHE A 35 2.82 -36.90 -24.67
C PHE A 35 3.60 -38.09 -24.14
N SER A 36 4.84 -38.23 -24.58
CA SER A 36 5.78 -39.24 -24.10
C SER A 36 7.11 -38.59 -23.78
N VAL A 37 7.68 -38.91 -22.62
CA VAL A 37 9.02 -38.46 -22.21
C VAL A 37 9.78 -39.58 -21.52
N SER A 38 11.04 -39.75 -21.91
CA SER A 38 12.02 -40.58 -21.20
C SER A 38 12.86 -39.70 -20.30
N LEU A 39 13.02 -40.10 -19.05
CA LEU A 39 13.77 -39.36 -18.03
C LEU A 39 15.15 -39.99 -17.79
N PRO A 40 16.19 -39.19 -17.55
CA PRO A 40 17.53 -39.69 -17.25
C PRO A 40 17.59 -40.33 -15.85
N GLU A 41 18.72 -40.97 -15.55
CA GLU A 41 18.94 -41.46 -14.18
C GLU A 41 19.09 -40.29 -13.19
N PRO A 42 18.53 -40.42 -11.97
CA PRO A 42 18.65 -39.41 -10.94
C PRO A 42 20.07 -39.35 -10.36
N VAL A 43 20.45 -38.18 -9.87
CA VAL A 43 21.67 -37.97 -9.08
C VAL A 43 21.30 -37.95 -7.60
N PHE A 44 22.02 -38.74 -6.80
CA PHE A 44 21.85 -38.82 -5.36
C PHE A 44 22.99 -38.10 -4.66
N ILE A 45 22.66 -37.11 -3.83
CA ILE A 45 23.64 -36.26 -3.14
C ILE A 45 23.52 -36.49 -1.64
N GLU A 46 24.56 -37.08 -1.03
CA GLU A 46 24.63 -37.19 0.43
C GLU A 46 24.92 -35.82 1.05
N LYS A 47 24.00 -35.34 1.89
CA LYS A 47 24.08 -34.06 2.58
C LYS A 47 24.85 -34.21 3.89
N GLU A 48 25.47 -33.13 4.37
CA GLU A 48 26.25 -33.12 5.61
C GLU A 48 25.41 -33.47 6.85
N ASN A 49 24.12 -33.18 6.82
CA ASN A 49 23.14 -33.54 7.85
C ASN A 49 22.76 -35.03 7.88
N GLY A 50 23.34 -35.85 7.00
CA GLY A 50 23.15 -37.31 6.96
C GLY A 50 21.95 -37.79 6.13
N TYR A 51 21.24 -36.88 5.44
CA TYR A 51 20.16 -37.20 4.51
C TYR A 51 20.65 -37.28 3.05
N LEU A 52 19.74 -37.71 2.17
CA LEU A 52 19.94 -37.80 0.73
C LEU A 52 19.05 -36.78 0.02
N ALA A 53 19.64 -35.92 -0.82
CA ALA A 53 18.91 -35.12 -1.79
C ALA A 53 18.87 -35.85 -3.14
N ILE A 54 17.77 -35.65 -3.88
CA ILE A 54 17.52 -36.28 -5.18
C ILE A 54 17.42 -35.17 -6.22
N GLU A 55 18.31 -35.18 -7.19
CA GLU A 55 18.23 -34.33 -8.36
C GLU A 55 17.83 -35.18 -9.56
N LEU A 56 16.82 -34.73 -10.31
CA LEU A 56 16.33 -35.39 -11.51
C LEU A 56 16.20 -34.35 -12.62
N ASP A 57 17.04 -34.49 -13.65
CA ASP A 57 16.91 -33.65 -14.84
C ASP A 57 15.58 -33.92 -15.55
N GLY A 58 14.87 -32.86 -15.92
CA GLY A 58 13.48 -32.90 -16.38
C GLY A 58 12.41 -32.79 -15.28
N ALA A 59 12.78 -32.75 -13.99
CA ALA A 59 11.84 -32.35 -12.94
C ALA A 59 11.47 -30.86 -13.08
N THR A 60 10.18 -30.55 -12.96
CA THR A 60 9.66 -29.19 -13.05
C THR A 60 9.61 -28.50 -11.68
N SER A 61 9.47 -29.28 -10.62
CA SER A 61 9.39 -28.82 -9.24
C SER A 61 9.72 -29.96 -8.27
N SER A 62 9.65 -29.68 -6.97
CA SER A 62 9.81 -30.65 -5.89
C SER A 62 8.57 -30.66 -4.99
N LEU A 63 8.22 -31.83 -4.46
CA LEU A 63 7.14 -31.97 -3.49
C LEU A 63 7.63 -31.52 -2.11
N MET A 64 7.30 -30.29 -1.72
CA MET A 64 7.82 -29.59 -0.54
C MET A 64 6.83 -29.58 0.64
N ARG A 65 6.36 -30.75 1.10
CA ARG A 65 5.44 -30.80 2.26
C ARG A 65 6.21 -30.89 3.57
N PRO A 66 6.00 -29.97 4.53
CA PRO A 66 6.79 -29.91 5.76
C PRO A 66 6.93 -31.25 6.48
N GLY A 67 8.18 -31.62 6.76
CA GLY A 67 8.58 -32.85 7.43
C GLY A 67 8.43 -34.14 6.62
N LYS A 68 7.97 -34.06 5.37
CA LYS A 68 7.85 -35.21 4.46
C LYS A 68 9.02 -35.22 3.46
N PRO A 69 9.38 -36.37 2.88
CA PRO A 69 10.49 -36.49 1.93
C PRO A 69 10.39 -35.52 0.75
N ILE A 70 11.46 -34.78 0.45
CA ILE A 70 11.56 -33.97 -0.77
C ILE A 70 11.72 -34.89 -1.98
N LEU A 71 10.76 -34.86 -2.90
CA LEU A 71 10.74 -35.74 -4.07
C LEU A 71 10.55 -34.93 -5.36
N PRO A 72 11.26 -35.26 -6.45
CA PRO A 72 11.10 -34.58 -7.72
C PRO A 72 9.70 -34.84 -8.30
N VAL A 73 9.14 -33.80 -8.93
CA VAL A 73 7.83 -33.80 -9.60
C VAL A 73 8.02 -33.41 -11.05
N ILE A 74 7.36 -34.13 -11.95
CA ILE A 74 7.32 -33.83 -13.39
C ILE A 74 5.90 -33.44 -13.73
N THR A 75 5.69 -32.16 -14.02
CA THR A 75 4.38 -31.64 -14.41
C THR A 75 4.32 -31.40 -15.91
N LYS A 76 3.30 -31.95 -16.56
CA LYS A 76 2.94 -31.59 -17.93
C LYS A 76 1.58 -30.90 -17.95
N THR A 77 1.58 -29.64 -18.34
CA THR A 77 0.38 -28.84 -18.60
C THR A 77 -0.02 -28.96 -20.06
N PHE A 78 -1.31 -29.20 -20.31
CA PHE A 78 -1.94 -29.15 -21.61
C PHE A 78 -3.01 -28.08 -21.61
N THR A 79 -3.06 -27.29 -22.68
CA THR A 79 -4.12 -26.31 -22.91
C THR A 79 -5.01 -26.73 -24.06
N PHE A 80 -6.29 -26.38 -23.92
CA PHE A 80 -7.35 -26.58 -24.90
C PHE A 80 -8.27 -25.36 -24.90
N PRO A 81 -8.97 -25.04 -26.00
CA PRO A 81 -10.00 -24.00 -25.97
C PRO A 81 -11.01 -24.27 -24.85
N LEU A 82 -11.38 -23.25 -24.08
CA LEU A 82 -12.32 -23.41 -22.98
C LEU A 82 -13.68 -23.96 -23.49
N GLY A 83 -14.27 -24.88 -22.74
CA GLY A 83 -15.44 -25.66 -23.16
C GLY A 83 -15.10 -26.99 -23.85
N THR A 84 -13.81 -27.32 -24.03
CA THR A 84 -13.37 -28.66 -24.43
C THR A 84 -13.85 -29.72 -23.42
N ARG A 85 -14.43 -30.81 -23.93
CA ARG A 85 -14.86 -31.94 -23.08
C ARG A 85 -13.79 -33.01 -23.01
N ILE A 86 -13.33 -33.30 -21.80
CA ILE A 86 -12.36 -34.37 -21.53
C ILE A 86 -13.12 -35.68 -21.37
N LYS A 87 -12.82 -36.65 -22.23
CA LYS A 87 -13.45 -37.99 -22.18
C LYS A 87 -12.66 -38.96 -21.32
N ASN A 88 -11.33 -38.94 -21.43
CA ASN A 88 -10.44 -39.80 -20.67
C ASN A 88 -9.01 -39.22 -20.64
N ILE A 89 -8.32 -39.41 -19.52
CA ILE A 89 -6.89 -39.16 -19.37
C ILE A 89 -6.24 -40.44 -18.88
N ASP A 90 -5.40 -41.04 -19.72
CA ASP A 90 -4.65 -42.24 -19.41
C ASP A 90 -3.19 -41.87 -19.16
N VAL A 91 -2.70 -42.17 -17.96
CA VAL A 91 -1.32 -41.89 -17.52
C VAL A 91 -0.65 -43.21 -17.18
N SER A 92 0.32 -43.58 -18.01
CA SER A 92 1.17 -44.75 -17.80
C SER A 92 2.58 -44.29 -17.43
N MET A 93 3.14 -44.91 -16.40
CA MET A 93 4.50 -44.63 -15.95
C MET A 93 5.26 -45.91 -15.66
N ASN A 94 6.44 -46.02 -16.25
CA ASN A 94 7.41 -47.03 -15.88
C ASN A 94 8.32 -46.49 -14.78
N MET A 95 8.35 -47.17 -13.63
CA MET A 95 9.03 -46.71 -12.42
C MET A 95 10.25 -47.59 -12.16
N LYS A 96 11.43 -46.98 -12.13
CA LYS A 96 12.68 -47.65 -11.77
C LYS A 96 12.90 -47.62 -10.26
N LYS A 97 13.24 -48.78 -9.70
CA LYS A 97 13.45 -48.96 -8.26
C LYS A 97 14.92 -48.76 -7.89
N TYR A 98 15.16 -47.99 -6.83
CA TYR A 98 16.46 -47.74 -6.23
C TYR A 98 16.43 -48.08 -4.73
N THR A 99 17.49 -48.71 -4.24
CA THR A 99 17.74 -48.86 -2.80
C THR A 99 18.76 -47.82 -2.39
N VAL A 100 18.42 -46.96 -1.43
CA VAL A 100 19.29 -45.85 -1.02
C VAL A 100 20.01 -46.13 0.31
N SER A 101 21.23 -45.58 0.45
CA SER A 101 22.10 -45.75 1.63
C SER A 101 21.62 -44.95 2.84
N LYS A 102 20.90 -43.85 2.60
CA LYS A 102 20.41 -42.87 3.58
C LYS A 102 18.95 -42.57 3.34
N LYS A 103 18.30 -42.00 4.35
CA LYS A 103 16.93 -41.48 4.21
C LYS A 103 16.94 -40.25 3.30
N VAL A 104 15.90 -40.10 2.48
CA VAL A 104 15.65 -38.87 1.73
C VAL A 104 15.40 -37.71 2.70
N GLU A 105 15.92 -36.53 2.37
CA GLU A 105 15.80 -35.31 3.16
C GLU A 105 14.33 -34.90 3.36
N PRO A 106 13.89 -34.57 4.58
CA PRO A 106 12.56 -34.00 4.80
C PRO A 106 12.51 -32.53 4.40
N ALA A 107 11.38 -32.08 3.87
CA ALA A 107 11.16 -30.68 3.52
C ALA A 107 11.12 -29.81 4.79
N PRO A 108 11.76 -28.62 4.78
CA PRO A 108 11.66 -27.68 5.89
C PRO A 108 10.24 -27.12 6.01
N LYS A 109 9.87 -26.64 7.21
CA LYS A 109 8.73 -25.74 7.36
C LYS A 109 9.06 -24.42 6.65
N PRO A 110 8.09 -23.83 5.92
CA PRO A 110 8.23 -22.46 5.48
C PRO A 110 8.19 -21.52 6.69
N VAL A 111 8.78 -20.35 6.51
CA VAL A 111 8.93 -19.31 7.52
C VAL A 111 8.27 -18.03 7.02
N THR A 112 7.62 -17.31 7.93
CA THR A 112 7.09 -15.97 7.66
C THR A 112 8.24 -15.00 7.41
N MET A 113 8.07 -14.08 6.47
CA MET A 113 9.01 -12.98 6.24
C MET A 113 8.71 -11.79 7.16
N ASP A 114 8.17 -12.04 8.35
CA ASP A 114 7.76 -11.01 9.32
C ASP A 114 8.85 -10.74 10.38
N GLY A 115 8.54 -9.86 11.33
CA GLY A 115 9.42 -9.49 12.43
C GLY A 115 9.60 -10.57 13.52
N SER A 116 9.03 -11.78 13.36
CA SER A 116 9.08 -12.81 14.39
C SER A 116 10.34 -13.69 14.28
N GLY A 117 10.88 -14.11 15.44
CA GLY A 117 11.95 -15.10 15.49
C GLY A 117 11.40 -16.51 15.26
N ILE A 118 12.24 -17.41 14.72
CA ILE A 118 11.82 -18.78 14.43
C ILE A 118 11.92 -19.64 15.70
N GLU A 119 10.79 -20.13 16.22
CA GLU A 119 10.75 -21.10 17.33
C GLU A 119 10.58 -22.56 16.84
N GLY A 120 11.48 -23.45 17.26
CA GLY A 120 11.38 -24.91 17.08
C GLY A 120 12.16 -25.48 15.88
N ASP A 121 12.09 -26.81 15.68
CA ASP A 121 12.79 -27.50 14.59
C ASP A 121 12.07 -27.27 13.23
N LEU A 122 12.66 -26.46 12.34
CA LEU A 122 12.12 -26.27 10.98
C LEU A 122 12.25 -27.52 10.11
N VAL A 123 13.25 -28.37 10.37
CA VAL A 123 13.46 -29.63 9.66
C VAL A 123 13.22 -30.77 10.63
N PHE A 124 12.18 -31.56 10.37
CA PHE A 124 11.78 -32.69 11.22
C PHE A 124 11.31 -33.86 10.36
N GLU A 125 11.37 -35.09 10.87
CA GLU A 125 10.75 -36.22 10.19
C GLU A 125 9.29 -36.35 10.63
N ASP A 126 8.33 -36.22 9.71
CA ASP A 126 6.94 -36.62 9.95
C ASP A 126 6.92 -38.13 10.22
N LYS A 127 6.67 -38.48 11.48
CA LYS A 127 6.69 -39.87 11.95
C LYS A 127 5.67 -40.75 11.24
N SER A 128 4.55 -40.18 10.77
CA SER A 128 3.54 -40.93 10.02
C SER A 128 4.06 -41.39 8.65
N VAL A 129 4.99 -40.65 8.06
CA VAL A 129 5.62 -40.96 6.76
C VAL A 129 6.92 -41.73 6.98
N TYR A 130 7.88 -41.17 7.72
CA TYR A 130 9.20 -41.79 7.94
C TYR A 130 9.15 -43.09 8.75
N GLY A 131 8.11 -43.27 9.58
CA GLY A 131 7.83 -44.50 10.31
C GLY A 131 7.02 -45.53 9.50
N SER A 132 6.74 -45.28 8.22
CA SER A 132 5.91 -46.14 7.37
C SER A 132 6.72 -46.96 6.36
N LYS A 133 6.18 -48.15 6.04
CA LYS A 133 6.62 -48.99 4.90
C LYS A 133 5.80 -48.71 3.63
N GLY A 134 4.80 -47.84 3.70
CA GLY A 134 4.00 -47.37 2.57
C GLY A 134 4.83 -46.54 1.59
N LEU A 135 4.21 -46.16 0.47
CA LEU A 135 4.78 -45.23 -0.50
C LEU A 135 4.28 -43.81 -0.20
N TYR A 136 5.19 -42.84 -0.23
CA TYR A 136 4.89 -41.41 -0.19
C TYR A 136 5.39 -40.73 -1.47
N PRO A 137 4.57 -39.90 -2.14
CA PRO A 137 3.13 -39.87 -2.00
C PRO A 137 2.51 -41.23 -2.38
N GLU A 138 1.30 -41.51 -1.91
CA GLU A 138 0.61 -42.79 -2.20
C GLU A 138 0.25 -42.91 -3.69
N ASN A 139 -0.27 -41.82 -4.25
CA ASN A 139 -0.61 -41.74 -5.66
C ASN A 139 0.63 -41.46 -6.50
N LYS A 140 0.70 -42.14 -7.63
CA LYS A 140 1.76 -42.01 -8.65
C LYS A 140 1.67 -40.70 -9.42
N TYR A 141 0.45 -40.20 -9.63
CA TYR A 141 0.20 -38.94 -10.30
C TYR A 141 -1.06 -38.27 -9.76
N SER A 142 -1.21 -36.97 -10.00
CA SER A 142 -2.46 -36.23 -9.86
C SER A 142 -2.85 -35.57 -11.18
N ILE A 143 -4.13 -35.27 -11.32
CA ILE A 143 -4.66 -34.49 -12.43
C ILE A 143 -5.50 -33.37 -11.84
N ASP A 144 -5.19 -32.14 -12.24
CA ASP A 144 -5.90 -30.95 -11.82
C ASP A 144 -6.27 -30.14 -13.07
N MET A 145 -7.47 -29.56 -13.09
CA MET A 145 -8.00 -28.77 -14.21
C MET A 145 -8.46 -27.41 -13.73
N GLY A 146 -8.36 -26.40 -14.59
CA GLY A 146 -8.81 -25.03 -14.31
C GLY A 146 -9.16 -24.27 -15.59
N ALA A 147 -9.94 -23.19 -15.47
CA ALA A 147 -10.19 -22.24 -16.57
C ALA A 147 -9.38 -20.96 -16.37
N GLY A 148 -8.74 -20.47 -17.43
CA GLY A 148 -8.02 -19.20 -17.35
C GLY A 148 -7.56 -18.70 -18.70
N LEU A 149 -6.64 -17.74 -18.72
CA LEU A 149 -6.05 -17.18 -19.92
C LEU A 149 -4.69 -17.78 -20.28
N GLU A 150 -4.47 -18.04 -21.57
CA GLU A 150 -3.16 -18.26 -22.20
C GLU A 150 -3.07 -17.34 -23.43
N ASP A 151 -2.10 -16.42 -23.46
CA ASP A 151 -1.92 -15.45 -24.56
C ASP A 151 -3.21 -14.68 -24.92
N GLY A 152 -3.98 -14.25 -23.91
CA GLY A 152 -5.26 -13.54 -24.07
C GLY A 152 -6.44 -14.42 -24.53
N MET A 153 -6.27 -15.73 -24.62
CA MET A 153 -7.31 -16.69 -25.00
C MET A 153 -7.78 -17.50 -23.79
N HIS A 154 -9.09 -17.64 -23.63
CA HIS A 154 -9.68 -18.50 -22.59
C HIS A 154 -9.43 -19.99 -22.91
N VAL A 155 -8.74 -20.67 -22.00
CA VAL A 155 -8.32 -22.06 -22.12
C VAL A 155 -8.73 -22.91 -20.92
N LEU A 156 -8.92 -24.19 -21.18
CA LEU A 156 -8.92 -25.25 -20.18
C LEU A 156 -7.47 -25.69 -19.96
N TYR A 157 -6.97 -25.49 -18.74
CA TYR A 157 -5.72 -26.06 -18.26
C TYR A 157 -5.96 -27.50 -17.78
N VAL A 158 -5.08 -28.42 -18.19
CA VAL A 158 -5.03 -29.80 -17.68
C VAL A 158 -3.60 -30.09 -17.23
N ASN A 159 -3.38 -30.12 -15.92
CA ASN A 159 -2.09 -30.43 -15.32
C ASN A 159 -2.02 -31.89 -14.93
N VAL A 160 -1.04 -32.60 -15.46
CA VAL A 160 -0.74 -33.98 -15.04
C VAL A 160 0.58 -33.95 -14.27
N ARG A 161 0.53 -34.17 -12.96
CA ARG A 161 1.71 -34.16 -12.07
C ARG A 161 2.12 -35.59 -11.77
N CYS A 162 3.33 -35.96 -12.19
CA CYS A 162 3.89 -37.29 -12.00
C CYS A 162 4.93 -37.26 -10.88
N TYR A 163 4.80 -38.16 -9.89
CA TYR A 163 5.61 -38.15 -8.68
C TYR A 163 6.63 -39.29 -8.68
N ALA A 164 7.86 -38.99 -8.24
CA ALA A 164 8.68 -40.02 -7.60
C ALA A 164 8.01 -40.48 -6.29
N GLN A 165 8.21 -41.73 -5.90
CA GLN A 165 7.65 -42.29 -4.66
C GLN A 165 8.75 -42.88 -3.78
N TYR A 166 8.60 -42.73 -2.47
CA TYR A 166 9.57 -43.19 -1.48
C TYR A 166 8.92 -44.06 -0.41
N SER A 167 9.59 -45.15 -0.03
CA SER A 167 9.24 -45.99 1.13
C SER A 167 10.29 -45.84 2.22
N PRO A 168 10.07 -44.96 3.21
CA PRO A 168 11.11 -44.56 4.16
C PRO A 168 11.71 -45.69 4.98
N LEU A 169 10.90 -46.54 5.63
CA LEU A 169 11.44 -47.64 6.44
C LEU A 169 12.15 -48.72 5.62
N ARG A 170 11.90 -48.76 4.31
CA ARG A 170 12.55 -49.73 3.42
C ARG A 170 13.75 -49.12 2.69
N ASN A 171 13.96 -47.80 2.77
CA ASN A 171 14.92 -47.05 1.96
C ASN A 171 14.79 -47.38 0.46
N LEU A 172 13.55 -47.46 -0.05
CA LEU A 172 13.27 -47.76 -1.45
C LEU A 172 12.66 -46.55 -2.15
N LEU A 173 13.33 -46.08 -3.21
CA LEU A 173 12.83 -45.06 -4.12
C LEU A 173 12.31 -45.67 -5.41
N TYR A 174 11.27 -45.06 -5.96
CA TYR A 174 10.70 -45.37 -7.25
C TYR A 174 10.67 -44.07 -8.05
N ILE A 175 11.46 -43.99 -9.11
CA ILE A 175 11.61 -42.78 -9.93
C ILE A 175 11.13 -43.11 -11.34
N PRO A 176 10.29 -42.26 -11.97
CA PRO A 176 9.81 -42.51 -13.33
C PRO A 176 10.98 -42.48 -14.33
N GLU A 177 11.08 -43.50 -15.18
CA GLU A 177 12.03 -43.54 -16.31
C GLU A 177 11.35 -43.25 -17.65
N GLN A 178 10.05 -43.52 -17.74
CA GLN A 178 9.20 -43.20 -18.89
C GLN A 178 7.81 -42.78 -18.39
N ILE A 179 7.30 -41.69 -18.95
CA ILE A 179 5.94 -41.20 -18.71
C ILE A 179 5.24 -41.09 -20.06
N ASP A 180 4.06 -41.71 -20.16
CA ASP A 180 3.17 -41.65 -21.32
C ASP A 180 1.80 -41.14 -20.88
N ILE A 181 1.34 -40.04 -21.49
CA ILE A 181 0.06 -39.40 -21.21
C ILE A 181 -0.76 -39.38 -22.50
N LYS A 182 -2.01 -39.83 -22.42
CA LYS A 182 -2.97 -39.80 -23.52
C LYS A 182 -4.27 -39.16 -23.06
N ILE A 183 -4.61 -38.02 -23.67
CA ILE A 183 -5.84 -37.29 -23.40
C ILE A 183 -6.78 -37.45 -24.60
N SER A 184 -7.96 -38.03 -24.36
CA SER A 184 -9.03 -38.13 -25.35
C SER A 184 -10.08 -37.05 -25.05
N TYR A 185 -10.39 -36.22 -26.05
CA TYR A 185 -11.24 -35.04 -25.87
C TYR A 185 -12.10 -34.74 -27.10
N SER A 186 -13.07 -33.85 -26.93
CA SER A 186 -13.81 -33.23 -28.04
C SER A 186 -13.84 -31.71 -27.86
N LEU A 187 -13.47 -30.98 -28.91
CA LEU A 187 -13.51 -29.52 -28.95
C LEU A 187 -14.97 -29.02 -28.87
N PRO A 188 -15.19 -27.81 -28.33
CA PRO A 188 -16.51 -27.21 -28.33
C PRO A 188 -16.96 -26.89 -29.76
N GLU A 189 -18.24 -27.11 -30.08
CA GLU A 189 -18.81 -26.82 -31.41
C GLU A 189 -18.96 -25.31 -31.68
N LYS A 190 -19.05 -24.51 -30.61
CA LYS A 190 -19.15 -23.05 -30.64
C LYS A 190 -18.30 -22.46 -29.52
N SER A 191 -17.74 -21.28 -29.76
CA SER A 191 -17.14 -20.48 -28.69
C SER A 191 -18.16 -20.25 -27.56
N LEU A 192 -17.69 -20.30 -26.32
CA LEU A 192 -18.48 -19.91 -25.15
C LEU A 192 -18.71 -18.39 -25.11
N PHE A 193 -17.79 -17.63 -25.70
CA PHE A 193 -17.79 -16.17 -25.71
C PHE A 193 -18.30 -15.66 -27.07
N LYS A 194 -19.23 -14.71 -27.03
CA LYS A 194 -19.79 -14.05 -28.22
C LYS A 194 -19.69 -12.55 -28.00
N THR A 195 -18.83 -11.90 -28.77
CA THR A 195 -18.68 -10.45 -28.73
C THR A 195 -19.76 -9.78 -29.57
N ASP A 196 -20.61 -8.99 -28.91
CA ASP A 196 -21.56 -8.08 -29.57
C ASP A 196 -20.88 -6.71 -29.83
N GLU A 197 -19.98 -6.32 -28.92
CA GLU A 197 -19.06 -5.18 -28.99
C GLU A 197 -17.64 -5.69 -28.64
N GLU A 198 -16.59 -4.92 -28.94
CA GLU A 198 -15.20 -5.32 -28.67
C GLU A 198 -14.50 -4.21 -27.88
N TYR A 199 -14.22 -4.47 -26.59
CA TYR A 199 -13.37 -3.64 -25.74
C TYR A 199 -12.26 -4.50 -25.16
N ASP A 200 -11.03 -4.00 -25.13
CA ASP A 200 -9.89 -4.69 -24.53
C ASP A 200 -9.84 -4.47 -23.01
N LEU A 201 -10.08 -3.24 -22.56
CA LEU A 201 -9.97 -2.79 -21.17
C LEU A 201 -11.29 -2.24 -20.65
N VAL A 202 -11.64 -2.60 -19.41
CA VAL A 202 -12.65 -1.88 -18.64
C VAL A 202 -12.02 -1.23 -17.40
N ILE A 203 -12.30 0.05 -17.20
CA ILE A 203 -11.94 0.79 -15.99
C ILE A 203 -13.18 0.82 -15.09
N ILE A 204 -13.11 0.15 -13.95
CA ILE A 204 -14.15 0.16 -12.92
C ILE A 204 -13.75 1.18 -11.87
N THR A 205 -14.57 2.22 -11.68
CA THR A 205 -14.23 3.33 -10.78
C THR A 205 -15.45 3.91 -10.08
N ASP A 206 -15.25 4.78 -9.10
CA ASP A 206 -16.34 5.57 -8.50
C ASP A 206 -16.61 6.84 -9.32
N GLU A 207 -17.85 7.34 -9.31
CA GLU A 207 -18.21 8.57 -10.02
C GLU A 207 -17.31 9.77 -9.67
N ARG A 208 -16.76 9.83 -8.45
CA ARG A 208 -15.80 10.84 -8.01
C ARG A 208 -14.53 10.91 -8.85
N PHE A 209 -14.07 9.78 -9.41
CA PHE A 209 -12.85 9.69 -10.22
C PHE A 209 -13.14 9.57 -11.71
N ASN A 210 -14.40 9.73 -12.13
CA ASN A 210 -14.79 9.53 -13.51
C ASN A 210 -14.05 10.45 -14.48
N GLU A 211 -13.73 11.70 -14.08
CA GLU A 211 -12.96 12.61 -14.94
C GLU A 211 -11.57 12.05 -15.27
N SER A 212 -10.77 11.70 -14.26
CA SER A 212 -9.44 11.11 -14.45
C SER A 212 -9.51 9.76 -15.17
N ALA A 213 -10.54 8.94 -14.90
CA ALA A 213 -10.75 7.66 -15.57
C ALA A 213 -11.09 7.81 -17.06
N GLN A 214 -11.92 8.79 -17.45
CA GLN A 214 -12.20 9.08 -18.85
C GLN A 214 -10.95 9.58 -19.57
N ARG A 215 -10.16 10.44 -18.92
CA ARG A 215 -8.87 10.91 -19.46
C ARG A 215 -7.91 9.75 -19.74
N LEU A 216 -7.84 8.77 -18.83
CA LEU A 216 -7.06 7.55 -19.05
C LEU A 216 -7.64 6.71 -20.20
N ALA A 217 -8.96 6.51 -20.24
CA ALA A 217 -9.61 5.75 -21.31
C ALA A 217 -9.38 6.38 -22.69
N GLU A 218 -9.46 7.71 -22.82
CA GLU A 218 -9.14 8.44 -24.06
C GLU A 218 -7.70 8.18 -24.50
N HIS A 219 -6.75 8.20 -23.57
CA HIS A 219 -5.36 7.85 -23.87
C HIS A 219 -5.23 6.39 -24.33
N LYS A 220 -5.86 5.43 -23.61
CA LYS A 220 -5.82 4.01 -23.97
C LYS A 220 -6.39 3.74 -25.36
N ASN A 221 -7.52 4.36 -25.68
CA ASN A 221 -8.09 4.33 -27.02
C ASN A 221 -7.11 4.88 -28.08
N SER A 222 -6.37 5.96 -27.75
CA SER A 222 -5.39 6.55 -28.66
C SER A 222 -4.18 5.64 -28.97
N VAL A 223 -3.83 4.73 -28.06
CA VAL A 223 -2.75 3.73 -28.25
C VAL A 223 -3.27 2.36 -28.72
N GLY A 224 -4.56 2.26 -29.03
CA GLY A 224 -5.19 1.07 -29.61
C GLY A 224 -5.64 0.02 -28.59
N ILE A 225 -5.87 0.41 -27.34
CA ILE A 225 -6.52 -0.41 -26.31
C ILE A 225 -7.95 0.12 -26.13
N GLU A 226 -8.92 -0.52 -26.77
CA GLU A 226 -10.32 -0.07 -26.73
C GLU A 226 -10.85 -0.16 -25.30
N THR A 227 -11.22 0.99 -24.72
CA THR A 227 -11.41 1.14 -23.28
C THR A 227 -12.79 1.67 -22.94
N LYS A 228 -13.44 1.01 -21.98
CA LYS A 228 -14.73 1.41 -21.41
C LYS A 228 -14.60 1.80 -19.94
N VAL A 229 -15.10 2.96 -19.55
CA VAL A 229 -15.25 3.33 -18.13
C VAL A 229 -16.64 2.97 -17.64
N VAL A 230 -16.73 2.31 -16.49
CA VAL A 230 -17.98 1.94 -15.83
C VAL A 230 -17.91 2.28 -14.35
N THR A 231 -18.94 2.96 -13.82
CA THR A 231 -18.96 3.36 -12.42
C THR A 231 -19.47 2.24 -11.50
N THR A 232 -19.01 2.20 -10.26
CA THR A 232 -19.53 1.27 -9.25
C THR A 232 -21.01 1.51 -8.96
N GLN A 233 -21.49 2.76 -9.00
CA GLN A 233 -22.91 3.11 -8.91
C GLN A 233 -23.74 2.43 -10.02
N TYR A 234 -23.23 2.40 -11.25
CA TYR A 234 -23.88 1.69 -12.35
C TYR A 234 -23.93 0.18 -12.08
N ILE A 235 -22.80 -0.42 -11.68
CA ILE A 235 -22.71 -1.86 -11.41
C ILE A 235 -23.69 -2.26 -10.29
N TYR A 236 -23.67 -1.57 -9.16
CA TYR A 236 -24.51 -1.90 -8.01
C TYR A 236 -26.02 -1.75 -8.28
N SER A 237 -26.40 -0.93 -9.26
CA SER A 237 -27.80 -0.77 -9.67
C SER A 237 -28.27 -1.75 -10.74
N HIS A 238 -27.36 -2.44 -11.45
CA HIS A 238 -27.69 -3.32 -12.57
C HIS A 238 -27.39 -4.80 -12.33
N TYR A 239 -26.58 -5.12 -11.33
CA TYR A 239 -26.19 -6.49 -11.01
C TYR A 239 -26.71 -6.86 -9.62
N GLU A 240 -27.37 -8.03 -9.52
CA GLU A 240 -27.74 -8.62 -8.23
C GLU A 240 -26.66 -9.61 -7.81
N GLY A 241 -26.09 -9.40 -6.62
CA GLY A 241 -25.09 -10.28 -5.99
C GLY A 241 -25.26 -10.27 -4.47
N ARG A 242 -24.60 -11.18 -3.77
CA ARG A 242 -24.60 -11.27 -2.29
C ARG A 242 -24.07 -10.00 -1.65
N ASP A 243 -23.10 -9.36 -2.30
CA ASP A 243 -22.44 -8.13 -1.89
C ASP A 243 -21.80 -7.40 -3.07
N GLN A 244 -21.23 -6.22 -2.80
CA GLN A 244 -20.62 -5.34 -3.81
C GLN A 244 -19.48 -5.98 -4.62
N PRO A 245 -18.53 -6.72 -4.02
CA PRO A 245 -17.49 -7.39 -4.83
C PRO A 245 -18.07 -8.48 -5.74
N GLU A 246 -19.12 -9.21 -5.33
CA GLU A 246 -19.77 -10.16 -6.24
C GLU A 246 -20.51 -9.45 -7.39
N GLN A 247 -21.18 -8.32 -7.12
CA GLN A 247 -21.79 -7.51 -8.18
C GLN A 247 -20.75 -7.06 -9.23
N ILE A 248 -19.57 -6.63 -8.78
CA ILE A 248 -18.44 -6.30 -9.66
C ILE A 248 -17.96 -7.54 -10.44
N LYS A 249 -17.81 -8.69 -9.78
CA LYS A 249 -17.37 -9.94 -10.42
C LYS A 249 -18.36 -10.43 -11.48
N LEU A 250 -19.67 -10.30 -11.23
CA LEU A 250 -20.72 -10.61 -12.20
C LEU A 250 -20.71 -9.65 -13.39
N PHE A 251 -20.44 -8.37 -13.15
CA PHE A 251 -20.22 -7.40 -14.23
C PHE A 251 -18.99 -7.76 -15.07
N ILE A 252 -17.86 -8.11 -14.45
CA ILE A 252 -16.65 -8.53 -15.16
C ILE A 252 -16.94 -9.76 -16.03
N LYS A 253 -17.65 -10.75 -15.50
CA LYS A 253 -18.11 -11.93 -16.26
C LYS A 253 -18.89 -11.50 -17.52
N ASP A 254 -19.85 -10.59 -17.36
CA ASP A 254 -20.65 -10.07 -18.48
C ASP A 254 -19.80 -9.30 -19.50
N ALA A 255 -18.82 -8.51 -19.03
CA ALA A 255 -17.90 -7.77 -19.88
C ALA A 255 -17.00 -8.73 -20.69
N ILE A 256 -16.53 -9.81 -20.09
CA ILE A 256 -15.80 -10.87 -20.82
C ILE A 256 -16.71 -11.50 -21.87
N GLU A 257 -17.91 -11.93 -21.48
CA GLU A 257 -18.79 -12.71 -22.35
C GLU A 257 -19.39 -11.92 -23.51
N LYS A 258 -19.70 -10.64 -23.30
CA LYS A 258 -20.41 -9.78 -24.27
C LYS A 258 -19.48 -8.81 -24.99
N TRP A 259 -18.42 -8.35 -24.34
CA TRP A 259 -17.50 -7.34 -24.87
C TRP A 259 -16.11 -7.87 -25.20
N GLY A 260 -15.76 -9.08 -24.75
CA GLY A 260 -14.45 -9.68 -25.02
C GLY A 260 -13.30 -9.06 -24.22
N VAL A 261 -13.63 -8.40 -23.10
CA VAL A 261 -12.66 -7.74 -22.22
C VAL A 261 -11.58 -8.71 -21.75
N LYS A 262 -10.32 -8.25 -21.83
CA LYS A 262 -9.12 -8.98 -21.39
C LYS A 262 -8.44 -8.33 -20.19
N TYR A 263 -8.65 -7.03 -20.00
CA TYR A 263 -8.05 -6.24 -18.92
C TYR A 263 -9.14 -5.58 -18.08
N VAL A 264 -8.98 -5.59 -16.76
CA VAL A 264 -9.83 -4.89 -15.81
C VAL A 264 -8.95 -4.04 -14.91
N LEU A 265 -9.12 -2.72 -14.96
CA LEU A 265 -8.48 -1.79 -14.05
C LEU A 265 -9.47 -1.38 -12.95
N LEU A 266 -9.18 -1.79 -11.71
CA LEU A 266 -9.91 -1.35 -10.53
C LEU A 266 -9.33 -0.01 -10.06
N MET A 267 -9.98 1.09 -10.43
CA MET A 267 -9.52 2.44 -10.10
C MET A 267 -10.30 2.99 -8.90
N GLY A 268 -9.78 2.73 -7.70
CA GLY A 268 -10.36 3.14 -6.42
C GLY A 268 -9.87 2.29 -5.24
N GLY A 269 -9.74 2.91 -4.08
CA GLY A 269 -9.40 2.28 -2.80
C GLY A 269 -10.40 2.63 -1.69
N ARG A 270 -9.90 2.93 -0.49
CA ARG A 270 -10.70 3.41 0.64
C ARG A 270 -11.25 4.82 0.38
N LYS A 271 -12.39 5.16 1.01
CA LYS A 271 -12.91 6.53 1.02
C LYS A 271 -12.14 7.37 2.04
N GLY A 272 -11.09 8.05 1.58
CA GLY A 272 -10.15 8.74 2.47
C GLY A 272 -9.54 7.77 3.49
N GLU A 273 -9.41 8.23 4.74
CA GLU A 273 -8.91 7.41 5.84
C GLU A 273 -10.02 6.61 6.56
N THR A 274 -11.13 6.28 5.88
CA THR A 274 -12.23 5.49 6.45
C THR A 274 -12.15 3.99 6.09
N LEU A 275 -13.04 3.19 6.64
CA LEU A 275 -13.24 1.78 6.31
C LEU A 275 -14.19 1.56 5.12
N ASP A 276 -14.77 2.61 4.54
CA ASP A 276 -15.60 2.48 3.34
C ASP A 276 -14.75 2.41 2.07
N TRP A 277 -15.33 1.89 0.99
CA TRP A 277 -14.64 1.68 -0.29
C TRP A 277 -15.28 2.43 -1.45
N TYR A 278 -14.46 2.99 -2.33
CA TYR A 278 -14.87 3.39 -3.67
C TYR A 278 -14.99 2.16 -4.59
N VAL A 279 -13.96 1.31 -4.59
CA VAL A 279 -13.96 0.01 -5.26
C VAL A 279 -13.47 -1.05 -4.25
N PRO A 280 -14.35 -1.93 -3.75
CA PRO A 280 -14.03 -2.78 -2.62
C PRO A 280 -12.97 -3.84 -2.95
N GLU A 281 -12.27 -4.30 -1.91
CA GLU A 281 -11.51 -5.55 -1.95
C GLU A 281 -12.44 -6.77 -1.89
N ARG A 282 -11.90 -7.95 -2.16
CA ARG A 282 -12.41 -9.19 -1.56
C ARG A 282 -11.45 -9.63 -0.44
N ARG A 283 -12.00 -10.05 0.68
CA ARG A 283 -11.24 -10.68 1.76
C ARG A 283 -11.24 -12.20 1.59
N SER A 284 -10.05 -12.80 1.54
CA SER A 284 -9.87 -14.26 1.64
C SER A 284 -9.89 -14.69 3.11
N ASN A 285 -10.56 -15.80 3.42
CA ASN A 285 -10.62 -16.42 4.76
C ASN A 285 -9.76 -17.69 4.83
N ASN A 286 -8.56 -17.63 4.25
CA ASN A 286 -7.56 -18.66 4.37
C ASN A 286 -6.78 -18.51 5.69
N ASN A 287 -7.07 -19.37 6.66
CA ASN A 287 -6.38 -19.39 7.95
C ASN A 287 -4.98 -20.05 7.84
N ALA A 288 -4.08 -19.37 7.12
CA ALA A 288 -2.68 -19.72 7.02
C ALA A 288 -1.93 -19.15 8.25
N ASP A 289 -1.88 -19.96 9.31
CA ASP A 289 -1.15 -19.69 10.55
C ASP A 289 -1.73 -18.52 11.40
N MET A 290 -0.98 -17.43 11.60
CA MET A 290 -1.35 -16.35 12.53
C MET A 290 -2.30 -15.29 11.95
N GLU A 291 -2.58 -15.32 10.65
CA GLU A 291 -3.44 -14.36 9.96
C GLU A 291 -4.69 -15.06 9.40
N SER A 292 -5.86 -14.70 9.91
CA SER A 292 -7.14 -15.34 9.55
C SER A 292 -7.71 -14.89 8.21
N GLY A 293 -7.07 -13.94 7.53
CA GLY A 293 -7.47 -13.47 6.20
C GLY A 293 -6.81 -12.15 5.79
N TYR A 294 -6.87 -11.87 4.49
CA TYR A 294 -6.19 -10.74 3.85
C TYR A 294 -6.91 -10.35 2.54
N SER A 295 -6.58 -9.18 2.02
CA SER A 295 -7.14 -8.64 0.77
C SER A 295 -6.67 -9.43 -0.44
N THR A 296 -7.52 -9.57 -1.45
CA THR A 296 -7.13 -10.18 -2.72
C THR A 296 -7.95 -9.61 -3.88
N ASP A 297 -7.25 -9.32 -4.98
CA ASP A 297 -7.87 -8.99 -6.27
C ASP A 297 -7.89 -10.18 -7.24
N LEU A 298 -7.24 -11.30 -6.89
CA LEU A 298 -7.34 -12.55 -7.67
C LEU A 298 -8.80 -13.03 -7.75
N TYR A 299 -9.63 -12.68 -6.76
CA TYR A 299 -11.08 -12.90 -6.80
C TYR A 299 -11.77 -12.27 -8.02
N TYR A 300 -11.32 -11.10 -8.46
CA TYR A 300 -11.87 -10.41 -9.62
C TYR A 300 -11.30 -10.95 -10.94
N ALA A 301 -10.17 -11.65 -10.89
CA ALA A 301 -9.50 -12.21 -12.05
C ALA A 301 -9.97 -13.63 -12.38
N ASP A 302 -10.23 -14.46 -11.37
CA ASP A 302 -10.75 -15.83 -11.48
C ASP A 302 -12.28 -15.80 -11.59
N ILE A 303 -12.83 -16.06 -12.77
CA ILE A 303 -14.26 -15.91 -13.09
C ILE A 303 -14.94 -17.26 -13.28
N TYR A 304 -14.21 -18.25 -13.81
CA TYR A 304 -14.74 -19.53 -14.22
C TYR A 304 -14.02 -20.68 -13.53
N ARG A 305 -14.77 -21.73 -13.21
CA ARG A 305 -14.21 -23.02 -12.80
C ARG A 305 -14.63 -24.12 -13.74
N VAL A 306 -13.86 -25.21 -13.74
CA VAL A 306 -14.17 -26.41 -14.52
C VAL A 306 -14.29 -27.66 -13.67
N ASP A 307 -15.24 -28.52 -14.03
CA ASP A 307 -15.28 -29.89 -13.50
C ASP A 307 -14.35 -30.84 -14.28
N HIS A 308 -14.23 -32.08 -13.80
CA HIS A 308 -13.35 -33.09 -14.41
C HIS A 308 -13.76 -33.49 -15.85
N ALA A 309 -14.99 -33.18 -16.26
CA ALA A 309 -15.47 -33.40 -17.64
C ALA A 309 -15.20 -32.19 -18.54
N GLY A 310 -14.75 -31.06 -17.99
CA GLY A 310 -14.55 -29.80 -18.69
C GLY A 310 -15.84 -28.97 -18.85
N ASN A 311 -16.83 -29.14 -17.98
CA ASN A 311 -17.96 -28.20 -17.91
C ASN A 311 -17.55 -26.95 -17.16
N VAL A 312 -17.92 -25.78 -17.68
CA VAL A 312 -17.55 -24.46 -17.17
C VAL A 312 -18.68 -23.90 -16.31
N TRP A 313 -18.34 -23.34 -15.16
CA TRP A 313 -19.26 -22.73 -14.20
C TRP A 313 -18.70 -21.39 -13.73
N PHE A 314 -19.54 -20.50 -13.22
CA PHE A 314 -19.07 -19.32 -12.49
C PHE A 314 -18.37 -19.75 -11.20
N GLU A 315 -17.21 -19.17 -10.92
CA GLU A 315 -16.45 -19.40 -9.69
C GLU A 315 -16.70 -18.22 -8.74
N ASP A 316 -17.31 -18.52 -7.60
CA ASP A 316 -17.82 -17.54 -6.67
C ASP A 316 -17.04 -17.50 -5.34
N TRP A 317 -16.04 -18.39 -5.20
CA TRP A 317 -15.15 -18.57 -4.06
C TRP A 317 -15.83 -19.03 -2.77
N ASP A 318 -17.09 -19.47 -2.85
CA ASP A 318 -17.89 -19.95 -1.71
C ASP A 318 -18.53 -21.28 -2.09
N TRP A 319 -17.70 -22.33 -2.14
CA TRP A 319 -18.09 -23.65 -2.65
C TRP A 319 -19.21 -24.26 -1.83
N ASN A 320 -19.20 -24.03 -0.51
CA ASN A 320 -20.19 -24.59 0.40
C ASN A 320 -21.45 -23.71 0.57
N GLY A 321 -21.44 -22.47 0.06
CA GLY A 321 -22.56 -21.54 0.06
C GLY A 321 -22.86 -20.92 1.42
N ASN A 322 -21.86 -20.79 2.31
CA ASN A 322 -22.04 -20.27 3.66
C ASN A 322 -21.78 -18.76 3.79
N GLY A 323 -21.34 -18.10 2.71
CA GLY A 323 -21.01 -16.67 2.68
C GLY A 323 -19.60 -16.33 3.19
N ILE A 324 -18.73 -17.33 3.40
CA ILE A 324 -17.33 -17.16 3.78
C ILE A 324 -16.48 -17.52 2.57
N PHE A 325 -15.78 -16.53 2.01
CA PHE A 325 -15.05 -16.71 0.76
C PHE A 325 -13.63 -17.23 1.00
N ALA A 326 -13.18 -18.17 0.16
CA ALA A 326 -11.88 -18.83 0.22
C ALA A 326 -11.58 -19.48 1.58
N GLU A 327 -12.58 -20.11 2.18
CA GLU A 327 -12.52 -20.68 3.52
C GLU A 327 -11.51 -21.83 3.61
N ALA A 328 -10.55 -21.67 4.52
CA ALA A 328 -9.70 -22.75 5.01
C ALA A 328 -9.48 -22.60 6.52
N GLU A 329 -9.75 -23.66 7.28
CA GLU A 329 -9.56 -23.64 8.75
C GLU A 329 -8.10 -23.91 9.15
N GLY A 330 -7.30 -24.47 8.25
CA GLY A 330 -5.89 -24.78 8.43
C GLY A 330 -5.34 -25.71 7.34
N PRO A 331 -4.06 -26.13 7.42
CA PRO A 331 -3.38 -26.86 6.35
C PRO A 331 -4.02 -28.21 6.00
N ASP A 332 -4.68 -28.86 6.95
CA ASP A 332 -5.36 -30.16 6.74
C ASP A 332 -6.86 -30.02 6.40
N LYS A 333 -7.40 -28.80 6.35
CA LYS A 333 -8.84 -28.56 6.16
C LYS A 333 -9.11 -27.30 5.32
N ILE A 334 -8.90 -27.46 4.02
CA ILE A 334 -9.35 -26.55 2.97
C ILE A 334 -10.80 -26.88 2.61
N ILE A 335 -11.70 -25.90 2.74
CA ILE A 335 -13.14 -26.06 2.55
C ILE A 335 -13.50 -25.62 1.13
N ASP A 336 -13.19 -24.38 0.76
CA ASP A 336 -13.40 -23.88 -0.59
C ASP A 336 -12.25 -24.29 -1.50
N ARG A 337 -12.58 -25.04 -2.55
CA ARG A 337 -11.65 -25.52 -3.57
C ARG A 337 -11.80 -24.69 -4.84
N ILE A 338 -10.90 -23.77 -5.03
CA ILE A 338 -10.92 -22.79 -6.12
C ILE A 338 -9.81 -23.17 -7.11
N ASP A 339 -10.02 -23.00 -8.42
CA ASP A 339 -8.95 -23.32 -9.39
C ASP A 339 -7.88 -22.22 -9.50
N TYR A 340 -8.26 -20.97 -9.16
CA TYR A 340 -7.43 -19.76 -9.04
C TYR A 340 -6.82 -19.24 -10.34
N TYR A 341 -7.17 -19.81 -11.49
CA TYR A 341 -6.60 -19.39 -12.75
C TYR A 341 -7.21 -18.04 -13.18
N PRO A 342 -6.40 -17.00 -13.46
CA PRO A 342 -6.95 -15.74 -13.96
C PRO A 342 -7.61 -15.91 -15.33
N ASP A 343 -8.89 -15.55 -15.45
CA ASP A 343 -9.67 -15.47 -16.69
C ASP A 343 -9.65 -14.06 -17.31
N VAL A 344 -9.21 -13.07 -16.54
CA VAL A 344 -9.02 -11.68 -16.99
C VAL A 344 -7.83 -11.07 -16.27
N TYR A 345 -7.06 -10.22 -16.95
CA TYR A 345 -5.91 -9.54 -16.36
C TYR A 345 -6.38 -8.38 -15.48
N VAL A 346 -6.18 -8.48 -14.17
CA VAL A 346 -6.62 -7.47 -13.19
C VAL A 346 -5.42 -6.70 -12.64
N GLY A 347 -5.58 -5.38 -12.50
CA GLY A 347 -4.69 -4.52 -11.72
C GLY A 347 -5.51 -3.44 -11.00
N ARG A 348 -4.93 -2.86 -9.94
CA ARG A 348 -5.61 -1.87 -9.09
C ARG A 348 -4.83 -0.55 -9.00
N LEU A 349 -5.54 0.57 -9.06
CA LEU A 349 -5.06 1.87 -8.61
C LEU A 349 -5.75 2.19 -7.27
N PRO A 350 -5.09 2.04 -6.11
CA PRO A 350 -5.73 2.14 -4.79
C PRO A 350 -5.90 3.60 -4.34
N ILE A 351 -6.46 4.44 -5.20
CA ILE A 351 -6.65 5.87 -4.97
C ILE A 351 -7.77 6.16 -3.96
N ARG A 352 -7.54 7.10 -3.07
CA ARG A 352 -8.46 7.62 -2.05
C ARG A 352 -8.92 9.04 -2.39
N TYR A 353 -8.10 9.79 -3.10
CA TYR A 353 -8.27 11.21 -3.37
C TYR A 353 -8.21 11.54 -4.86
N THR A 354 -8.79 12.67 -5.25
CA THR A 354 -8.87 13.06 -6.66
C THR A 354 -7.49 13.45 -7.21
N TRP A 355 -6.66 14.10 -6.39
CA TRP A 355 -5.27 14.40 -6.78
C TRP A 355 -4.40 13.16 -6.93
N GLU A 356 -4.63 12.09 -6.16
CA GLU A 356 -3.95 10.80 -6.34
C GLU A 356 -4.30 10.17 -7.69
N ALA A 357 -5.58 10.28 -8.08
CA ALA A 357 -6.07 9.85 -9.39
C ALA A 357 -5.36 10.59 -10.52
N ASP A 358 -5.19 11.90 -10.38
CA ASP A 358 -4.52 12.70 -11.41
C ASP A 358 -3.03 12.39 -11.52
N ILE A 359 -2.33 12.24 -10.40
CA ILE A 359 -0.91 11.86 -10.37
C ILE A 359 -0.68 10.56 -11.15
N ILE A 360 -1.45 9.53 -10.83
CA ILE A 360 -1.20 8.21 -11.42
C ILE A 360 -1.64 8.14 -12.88
N VAL A 361 -2.74 8.81 -13.26
CA VAL A 361 -3.17 8.90 -14.65
C VAL A 361 -2.13 9.65 -15.48
N ASP A 362 -1.57 10.76 -14.98
CA ASP A 362 -0.51 11.50 -15.66
C ASP A 362 0.75 10.65 -15.85
N LYS A 363 1.14 9.86 -14.84
CA LYS A 363 2.25 8.91 -14.95
C LYS A 363 2.02 7.88 -16.05
N ILE A 364 0.85 7.25 -16.08
CA ILE A 364 0.52 6.22 -17.10
C ILE A 364 0.53 6.83 -18.50
N ILE A 365 -0.16 7.95 -18.70
CA ILE A 365 -0.21 8.64 -19.99
C ILE A 365 1.19 9.05 -20.46
N HIS A 366 2.02 9.57 -19.55
CA HIS A 366 3.39 9.95 -19.91
C HIS A 366 4.23 8.73 -20.29
N TYR A 367 4.21 7.70 -19.44
CA TYR A 367 4.96 6.47 -19.65
C TYR A 367 4.60 5.82 -20.99
N GLU A 368 3.32 5.80 -21.38
CA GLU A 368 2.90 5.13 -22.60
C GLU A 368 3.10 5.95 -23.89
N ASN A 369 3.12 7.30 -23.80
CA ASN A 369 3.36 8.19 -24.94
C ASN A 369 4.84 8.32 -25.34
N GLN A 370 5.77 8.10 -24.41
CA GLN A 370 7.20 8.31 -24.64
C GLN A 370 7.87 7.07 -25.27
N ASN A 371 8.97 7.30 -25.98
CA ASN A 371 9.89 6.23 -26.34
C ASN A 371 10.82 5.96 -25.15
N ASN A 372 10.44 5.02 -24.28
CA ASN A 372 11.19 4.71 -23.06
C ASN A 372 12.40 3.82 -23.34
N SER A 373 13.33 4.28 -24.18
CA SER A 373 14.60 3.58 -24.38
C SER A 373 15.35 3.37 -23.06
N TRP A 374 15.19 4.32 -22.14
CA TRP A 374 15.73 4.28 -20.78
C TRP A 374 15.32 3.01 -20.01
N PHE A 375 14.13 2.46 -20.26
CA PHE A 375 13.57 1.38 -19.44
C PHE A 375 14.47 0.15 -19.41
N LYS A 376 15.11 -0.20 -20.53
CA LYS A 376 15.99 -1.38 -20.61
C LYS A 376 17.45 -1.08 -20.26
N GLU A 377 17.81 0.17 -20.01
CA GLU A 377 19.19 0.54 -19.73
C GLU A 377 19.64 -0.04 -18.39
N ARG A 378 18.81 0.09 -17.35
CA ARG A 378 19.16 -0.24 -15.97
C ARG A 378 18.05 -0.94 -15.21
N ALA A 379 18.46 -1.80 -14.31
CA ALA A 379 17.64 -2.36 -13.25
C ALA A 379 18.50 -2.50 -11.99
N PHE A 380 17.89 -2.58 -10.82
CA PHE A 380 18.61 -3.03 -9.63
C PHE A 380 17.84 -4.11 -8.89
N VAL A 381 18.60 -4.92 -8.17
CA VAL A 381 18.06 -5.89 -7.23
C VAL A 381 18.65 -5.62 -5.85
N ILE A 382 17.85 -5.78 -4.80
CA ILE A 382 18.24 -5.42 -3.43
C ILE A 382 17.84 -6.48 -2.43
N SER A 383 18.79 -6.86 -1.57
CA SER A 383 18.58 -7.87 -0.53
C SER A 383 19.75 -7.96 0.46
N GLY A 384 19.58 -8.77 1.51
CA GLY A 384 20.64 -9.26 2.39
C GLY A 384 20.40 -10.70 2.85
N ASP A 385 20.88 -11.00 4.04
CA ASP A 385 20.65 -12.27 4.74
C ASP A 385 19.25 -12.27 5.35
N THR A 386 18.32 -13.03 4.79
CA THR A 386 16.90 -12.93 5.19
C THR A 386 16.60 -13.74 6.44
N PHE A 387 17.34 -14.84 6.67
CA PHE A 387 17.17 -15.63 7.88
C PHE A 387 18.53 -15.90 8.56
N PRO A 388 19.23 -14.83 9.00
CA PRO A 388 20.53 -14.92 9.68
C PRO A 388 20.40 -15.60 11.05
N PRO A 389 21.50 -15.90 11.76
CA PRO A 389 21.45 -16.41 13.13
C PRO A 389 20.53 -15.65 14.10
N SER A 390 20.37 -14.32 13.97
CA SER A 390 19.45 -13.52 14.79
C SER A 390 17.97 -13.92 14.62
N ARG A 391 17.59 -14.44 13.44
CA ARG A 391 16.22 -14.86 13.10
C ARG A 391 16.05 -16.37 12.97
N GLY A 392 16.93 -17.00 12.20
CA GLY A 392 16.98 -18.44 11.97
C GLY A 392 17.61 -19.22 13.13
N GLY A 393 18.24 -18.56 14.10
CA GLY A 393 18.86 -19.21 15.24
C GLY A 393 19.90 -20.25 14.82
N ASN A 394 19.85 -21.43 15.44
CA ASN A 394 20.74 -22.55 15.11
C ASN A 394 20.45 -23.21 13.74
N LEU A 395 19.38 -22.79 13.05
CA LEU A 395 18.95 -23.35 11.77
C LEU A 395 19.49 -22.54 10.59
N ALA A 396 19.89 -21.28 10.82
CA ALA A 396 20.58 -20.46 9.84
C ALA A 396 21.92 -21.11 9.49
N ARG A 397 22.18 -21.30 8.18
CA ARG A 397 23.49 -21.75 7.72
C ARG A 397 24.31 -20.57 7.28
N ARG A 398 25.43 -20.37 7.97
CA ARG A 398 26.32 -19.25 7.67
C ARG A 398 26.82 -19.26 6.24
N GLY A 399 26.86 -18.08 5.63
CA GLY A 399 27.29 -17.88 4.25
C GLY A 399 26.25 -18.25 3.18
N LEU A 400 24.99 -18.49 3.56
CA LEU A 400 23.85 -18.56 2.65
C LEU A 400 22.93 -17.38 2.96
N TYR A 401 22.75 -16.48 1.98
CA TYR A 401 21.97 -15.25 2.14
C TYR A 401 20.75 -15.36 1.22
N GLU A 402 19.60 -15.79 1.74
CA GLU A 402 18.47 -16.28 0.92
C GLU A 402 17.98 -15.24 -0.08
N GLY A 403 17.72 -14.02 0.35
CA GLY A 403 17.24 -13.00 -0.58
C GLY A 403 18.29 -12.57 -1.61
N GLU A 404 19.60 -12.67 -1.31
CA GLU A 404 20.64 -12.47 -2.34
C GLU A 404 20.65 -13.62 -3.36
N MET A 405 20.41 -14.85 -2.93
CA MET A 405 20.25 -16.00 -3.82
C MET A 405 19.04 -15.84 -4.73
N GLU A 406 17.94 -15.35 -4.19
CA GLU A 406 16.70 -15.04 -4.91
C GLU A 406 16.92 -13.93 -5.96
N THR A 407 17.37 -12.77 -5.51
CA THR A 407 17.66 -11.63 -6.40
C THR A 407 18.75 -11.93 -7.43
N ALA A 408 19.65 -12.88 -7.17
CA ALA A 408 20.62 -13.36 -8.15
C ALA A 408 19.94 -14.07 -9.35
N VAL A 409 18.83 -14.79 -9.11
CA VAL A 409 18.03 -15.41 -10.17
C VAL A 409 17.37 -14.32 -11.02
N THR A 410 16.75 -13.33 -10.39
CA THR A 410 16.18 -12.16 -11.07
C THR A 410 17.22 -11.43 -11.91
N ALA A 411 18.38 -11.11 -11.33
CA ALA A 411 19.47 -10.46 -12.03
C ALA A 411 19.96 -11.26 -13.25
N LYS A 412 19.94 -12.60 -13.19
CA LYS A 412 20.28 -13.47 -14.33
C LYS A 412 19.28 -13.34 -15.47
N TYR A 413 17.98 -13.29 -15.18
CA TYR A 413 16.93 -13.12 -16.19
C TYR A 413 17.01 -11.73 -16.83
N LEU A 414 17.09 -10.67 -16.02
CA LEU A 414 17.19 -9.30 -16.52
C LEU A 414 18.44 -9.06 -17.36
N LYS A 415 19.61 -9.57 -16.95
CA LYS A 415 20.84 -9.52 -17.78
C LYS A 415 20.66 -10.22 -19.13
N LYS A 416 19.93 -11.33 -19.17
CA LYS A 416 19.62 -12.02 -20.43
C LYS A 416 18.68 -11.21 -21.33
N ALA A 417 17.80 -10.40 -20.73
CA ALA A 417 16.93 -9.45 -21.44
C ALA A 417 17.64 -8.14 -21.84
N GLY A 418 18.93 -7.98 -21.49
CA GLY A 418 19.75 -6.85 -21.93
C GLY A 418 19.95 -5.73 -20.92
N PHE A 419 19.50 -5.89 -19.67
CA PHE A 419 19.64 -4.88 -18.62
C PHE A 419 21.06 -4.84 -18.05
N GLU A 420 21.57 -3.65 -17.77
CA GLU A 420 22.60 -3.48 -16.75
C GLU A 420 21.94 -3.63 -15.37
N VAL A 421 22.39 -4.61 -14.58
CA VAL A 421 21.77 -4.90 -13.27
C VAL A 421 22.75 -4.59 -12.14
N GLU A 422 22.45 -3.54 -11.38
CA GLU A 422 23.09 -3.24 -10.10
C GLU A 422 22.58 -4.20 -9.01
N LYS A 423 23.49 -4.60 -8.11
CA LYS A 423 23.16 -5.46 -6.98
C LYS A 423 23.45 -4.70 -5.70
N LEU A 424 22.38 -4.29 -5.02
CA LEU A 424 22.44 -3.67 -3.71
C LEU A 424 22.34 -4.78 -2.66
N TRP A 425 23.47 -5.41 -2.37
CA TRP A 425 23.56 -6.52 -1.44
C TRP A 425 24.26 -6.12 -0.15
N THR A 426 23.76 -6.60 1.00
CA THR A 426 24.41 -6.35 2.30
C THR A 426 25.77 -7.08 2.36
N SER A 427 25.91 -8.25 1.72
CA SER A 427 27.17 -8.99 1.66
C SER A 427 28.28 -8.29 0.89
N THR A 428 27.94 -7.40 -0.04
CA THR A 428 28.89 -6.59 -0.80
C THR A 428 29.11 -5.20 -0.21
N GLY A 429 28.38 -4.83 0.86
CA GLY A 429 28.41 -3.49 1.44
C GLY A 429 27.90 -2.40 0.50
N THR A 430 27.08 -2.76 -0.49
CA THR A 430 26.42 -1.82 -1.42
C THR A 430 25.00 -1.50 -0.98
N PHE A 431 24.50 -2.18 0.06
CA PHE A 431 23.27 -1.87 0.76
C PHE A 431 23.58 -1.84 2.26
N ASN A 432 23.68 -0.63 2.83
CA ASN A 432 23.92 -0.42 4.25
C ASN A 432 22.90 0.54 4.89
N SER A 433 22.12 1.24 4.07
CA SER A 433 21.06 2.13 4.55
C SER A 433 20.05 2.45 3.44
N TYR A 434 18.98 3.15 3.80
CA TYR A 434 17.91 3.52 2.86
C TYR A 434 18.40 4.51 1.79
N GLU A 435 19.45 5.28 2.06
CA GLU A 435 20.03 6.23 1.11
C GLU A 435 20.62 5.53 -0.12
N ASP A 436 21.14 4.31 0.03
CA ASP A 436 21.58 3.48 -1.11
C ASP A 436 20.42 3.18 -2.06
N VAL A 437 19.23 2.93 -1.49
CA VAL A 437 17.99 2.68 -2.23
C VAL A 437 17.51 3.94 -2.91
N VAL A 438 17.43 5.06 -2.17
CA VAL A 438 17.04 6.37 -2.73
C VAL A 438 17.93 6.74 -3.92
N ARG A 439 19.25 6.57 -3.80
CA ARG A 439 20.18 6.81 -4.92
C ARG A 439 19.82 5.94 -6.12
N ALA A 440 19.74 4.63 -5.94
CA ALA A 440 19.51 3.70 -7.05
C ALA A 440 18.13 3.88 -7.69
N PHE A 441 17.11 4.26 -6.91
CA PHE A 441 15.79 4.61 -7.41
C PHE A 441 15.87 5.86 -8.30
N ASN A 442 16.56 6.90 -7.84
CA ASN A 442 16.72 8.18 -8.55
C ASN A 442 17.57 8.10 -9.81
N GLU A 443 18.29 6.99 -10.04
CA GLU A 443 18.98 6.71 -11.30
C GLU A 443 18.03 6.25 -12.43
N GLY A 444 16.73 6.08 -12.14
CA GLY A 444 15.70 5.77 -13.14
C GLY A 444 15.75 4.35 -13.71
N PRO A 445 15.76 3.29 -12.89
CA PRO A 445 15.75 1.90 -13.37
C PRO A 445 14.40 1.54 -13.99
N GLY A 446 14.38 0.61 -14.96
CA GLY A 446 13.12 0.06 -15.47
C GLY A 446 12.51 -1.03 -14.58
N PHE A 447 13.35 -1.84 -13.94
CA PHE A 447 12.90 -2.89 -13.02
C PHE A 447 13.62 -2.82 -11.68
N ILE A 448 12.88 -3.13 -10.63
CA ILE A 448 13.40 -3.28 -9.27
C ILE A 448 12.86 -4.57 -8.65
N HIS A 449 13.71 -5.33 -7.98
CA HIS A 449 13.31 -6.47 -7.13
C HIS A 449 13.88 -6.33 -5.72
N PHE A 450 12.97 -6.18 -4.76
CA PHE A 450 13.25 -6.24 -3.33
C PHE A 450 12.95 -7.65 -2.82
N ALA A 451 13.92 -8.32 -2.18
CA ALA A 451 13.69 -9.58 -1.46
C ALA A 451 14.14 -9.46 0.00
N GLY A 452 13.22 -9.63 0.97
CA GLY A 452 13.51 -9.38 2.37
C GLY A 452 12.30 -9.35 3.29
N HIS A 453 12.41 -8.62 4.39
CA HIS A 453 11.37 -8.45 5.38
C HIS A 453 10.57 -7.17 5.14
N GLY A 454 9.28 -7.23 5.48
CA GLY A 454 8.37 -6.12 5.23
C GLY A 454 7.27 -5.99 6.28
N SER A 455 6.75 -4.77 6.39
CA SER A 455 5.46 -4.44 6.98
C SER A 455 4.76 -3.43 6.05
N PRO A 456 3.53 -2.96 6.33
CA PRO A 456 2.92 -1.94 5.48
C PRO A 456 3.78 -0.67 5.34
N ILE A 457 4.61 -0.33 6.33
CA ILE A 457 5.36 0.93 6.34
C ILE A 457 6.86 0.80 6.10
N VAL A 458 7.47 -0.36 6.32
CA VAL A 458 8.92 -0.50 6.18
C VAL A 458 9.29 -1.76 5.44
N TRP A 459 10.46 -1.71 4.83
CA TRP A 459 11.11 -2.86 4.22
C TRP A 459 12.61 -2.84 4.52
N GLY A 460 13.21 -4.01 4.70
CA GLY A 460 14.64 -4.13 4.94
C GLY A 460 15.13 -5.57 4.97
N ASN A 461 16.43 -5.72 5.24
CA ASN A 461 17.07 -7.03 5.32
C ASN A 461 18.28 -6.99 6.26
N PHE A 462 18.82 -8.13 6.70
CA PHE A 462 19.95 -8.15 7.63
C PHE A 462 21.32 -8.12 6.95
N LEU A 463 22.31 -7.65 7.71
CA LEU A 463 23.72 -7.88 7.40
C LEU A 463 24.05 -9.39 7.38
N PRO A 464 25.10 -9.79 6.64
CA PRO A 464 25.52 -11.18 6.56
C PRO A 464 25.76 -11.82 7.93
N ASP A 465 25.14 -12.97 8.17
CA ASP A 465 25.34 -13.78 9.36
C ASP A 465 25.05 -13.03 10.68
N ALA A 466 24.15 -12.02 10.64
CA ALA A 466 23.77 -11.19 11.79
C ALA A 466 23.41 -12.01 13.04
N GLU A 467 23.91 -11.57 14.19
CA GLU A 467 23.70 -12.20 15.49
C GLU A 467 22.61 -11.50 16.30
N THR A 468 22.31 -10.23 16.00
CA THR A 468 21.31 -9.43 16.72
C THR A 468 20.32 -8.73 15.77
N GLU A 469 19.17 -8.31 16.31
CA GLU A 469 18.20 -7.49 15.58
C GLU A 469 18.72 -6.09 15.20
N GLU A 470 19.74 -5.58 15.90
CA GLU A 470 20.34 -4.26 15.65
C GLU A 470 21.10 -4.21 14.31
N GLU A 471 21.40 -5.38 13.74
CA GLU A 471 22.09 -5.53 12.44
C GLU A 471 21.10 -5.59 11.26
N PHE A 472 19.84 -5.20 11.48
CA PHE A 472 18.84 -5.00 10.44
C PHE A 472 19.08 -3.69 9.67
N VAL A 473 19.14 -3.77 8.34
CA VAL A 473 19.33 -2.65 7.44
C VAL A 473 17.99 -2.26 6.82
N LEU A 474 17.56 -1.02 7.07
CA LEU A 474 16.37 -0.44 6.44
C LEU A 474 16.65 -0.13 4.97
N GLY A 475 15.77 -0.61 4.08
CA GLY A 475 15.78 -0.26 2.67
C GLY A 475 14.83 0.90 2.36
N PHE A 476 13.64 0.91 2.95
CA PHE A 476 12.77 2.08 2.92
C PHE A 476 11.78 2.09 4.08
N SER A 477 11.33 3.30 4.43
CA SER A 477 10.06 3.55 5.10
C SER A 477 9.11 4.26 4.14
N ILE A 478 7.79 4.19 4.35
CA ILE A 478 6.85 5.02 3.59
C ILE A 478 7.18 6.51 3.77
N PHE A 479 7.76 6.91 4.90
CA PHE A 479 8.20 8.28 5.12
C PHE A 479 9.45 8.67 4.35
N ASP A 480 10.09 7.75 3.61
CA ASP A 480 11.24 8.02 2.76
C ASP A 480 10.90 7.97 1.26
N ILE A 481 9.77 7.38 0.89
CA ILE A 481 9.38 7.20 -0.52
C ILE A 481 9.28 8.53 -1.27
N TRP A 482 8.98 9.64 -0.58
CA TRP A 482 8.97 10.98 -1.17
C TRP A 482 10.34 11.45 -1.66
N LYS A 483 11.44 10.78 -1.26
CA LYS A 483 12.79 11.00 -1.77
C LYS A 483 13.01 10.36 -3.15
N TYR A 484 12.10 9.50 -3.62
CA TYR A 484 12.13 8.88 -4.95
C TYR A 484 11.70 9.89 -6.01
N SER A 485 12.67 10.65 -6.47
CA SER A 485 12.57 11.79 -7.39
C SER A 485 13.08 11.44 -8.79
N ASN A 486 12.88 10.19 -9.21
CA ASN A 486 13.23 9.66 -10.53
C ASN A 486 12.38 10.24 -11.69
N GLY A 487 11.46 11.16 -11.42
CA GLY A 487 10.59 11.77 -12.42
C GLY A 487 9.80 10.71 -13.17
N TYR A 488 9.71 10.82 -14.50
CA TYR A 488 9.00 9.85 -15.32
C TYR A 488 9.80 8.58 -15.70
N HIS A 489 11.00 8.40 -15.16
CA HIS A 489 11.74 7.12 -15.25
C HIS A 489 11.18 6.13 -14.21
N LEU A 490 9.93 5.73 -14.40
CA LEU A 490 9.11 5.03 -13.43
C LEU A 490 9.30 3.49 -13.51
N PRO A 491 10.01 2.85 -12.56
CA PRO A 491 10.21 1.41 -12.55
C PRO A 491 8.91 0.62 -12.34
N ILE A 492 8.93 -0.63 -12.79
CA ILE A 492 8.06 -1.69 -12.27
C ILE A 492 8.78 -2.36 -11.10
N VAL A 493 8.12 -2.42 -9.95
CA VAL A 493 8.72 -2.88 -8.69
C VAL A 493 8.05 -4.16 -8.21
N VAL A 494 8.85 -5.21 -7.96
CA VAL A 494 8.41 -6.41 -7.25
C VAL A 494 8.97 -6.39 -5.84
N ILE A 495 8.10 -6.48 -4.84
CA ILE A 495 8.43 -6.35 -3.42
C ILE A 495 8.09 -7.64 -2.67
N GLY A 496 9.13 -8.42 -2.39
CA GLY A 496 9.11 -9.53 -1.46
C GLY A 496 9.11 -9.08 -0.01
N GLY A 497 8.45 -9.86 0.85
CA GLY A 497 8.20 -9.51 2.24
C GLY A 497 6.71 -9.40 2.57
N CYS A 498 6.39 -9.12 3.83
CA CYS A 498 5.02 -9.12 4.34
C CYS A 498 4.33 -7.77 4.16
N HIS A 499 3.03 -7.78 3.84
CA HIS A 499 2.09 -6.65 3.92
C HIS A 499 2.46 -5.38 3.12
N ASN A 500 3.46 -5.46 2.24
CA ASN A 500 3.96 -4.31 1.50
C ASN A 500 2.96 -3.78 0.46
N ALA A 501 1.97 -4.58 0.06
CA ALA A 501 0.86 -4.17 -0.82
C ALA A 501 -0.48 -4.19 -0.08
N GLN A 502 -0.47 -3.97 1.23
CA GLN A 502 -1.68 -3.99 2.06
C GLN A 502 -2.53 -2.72 1.84
N PHE A 503 -3.17 -2.60 0.68
CA PHE A 503 -3.92 -1.42 0.26
C PHE A 503 -5.20 -1.15 1.08
N ASN A 504 -5.51 -2.01 2.08
CA ASN A 504 -6.68 -1.90 2.94
C ASN A 504 -6.41 -1.23 4.30
N VAL A 505 -5.19 -0.73 4.53
CA VAL A 505 -4.83 0.08 5.72
C VAL A 505 -5.63 1.39 5.79
N SER A 506 -5.81 1.96 6.98
CA SER A 506 -6.56 3.20 7.23
C SER A 506 -6.31 3.72 8.65
N LEU A 507 -6.11 5.03 8.82
CA LEU A 507 -5.98 5.64 10.16
C LEU A 507 -7.20 5.38 11.07
N GLN A 508 -8.41 5.13 10.52
CA GLN A 508 -9.60 4.83 11.31
C GLN A 508 -9.44 3.59 12.20
N PHE A 509 -8.52 2.66 11.87
CA PHE A 509 -8.24 1.54 12.76
C PHE A 509 -7.70 1.95 14.14
N LEU A 510 -7.13 3.17 14.30
CA LEU A 510 -6.71 3.71 15.61
C LEU A 510 -7.88 3.91 16.59
N THR A 511 -9.09 4.17 16.09
CA THR A 511 -10.26 4.45 16.94
C THR A 511 -11.10 3.22 17.26
N THR A 512 -10.89 2.12 16.52
CA THR A 512 -11.76 0.91 16.57
C THR A 512 -11.46 -0.07 17.72
N ASN A 513 -10.53 0.25 18.64
CA ASN A 513 -10.03 -0.68 19.68
C ASN A 513 -9.72 -2.09 19.14
N ASN A 514 -9.18 -2.14 17.92
CA ASN A 514 -8.93 -3.38 17.18
C ASN A 514 -7.48 -3.84 17.40
N SER A 515 -7.27 -4.64 18.46
CA SER A 515 -5.96 -5.19 18.81
C SER A 515 -5.32 -6.03 17.69
N VAL A 516 -6.14 -6.67 16.86
CA VAL A 516 -5.70 -7.42 15.68
C VAL A 516 -5.18 -6.46 14.60
N GLY A 517 -5.94 -5.40 14.30
CA GLY A 517 -5.53 -4.39 13.33
C GLY A 517 -4.27 -3.62 13.75
N MET A 518 -4.10 -3.34 15.05
CA MET A 518 -2.85 -2.76 15.57
C MET A 518 -1.66 -3.69 15.36
N ARG A 519 -1.82 -5.00 15.58
CA ARG A 519 -0.73 -5.98 15.40
C ARG A 519 -0.23 -6.07 13.96
N PHE A 520 -1.13 -5.95 12.98
CA PHE A 520 -0.82 -6.12 11.56
C PHE A 520 -0.61 -4.79 10.82
N GLY A 521 -0.49 -3.66 11.53
CA GLY A 521 -0.25 -2.36 10.90
C GLY A 521 -1.43 -1.84 10.08
N TRP A 522 -2.67 -2.22 10.40
CA TRP A 522 -3.84 -1.78 9.64
C TRP A 522 -4.09 -0.28 9.76
N PHE A 523 -3.51 0.36 10.77
CA PHE A 523 -3.74 1.76 11.09
C PHE A 523 -2.88 2.75 10.29
N TYR A 524 -2.06 2.29 9.35
CA TYR A 524 -1.23 3.18 8.55
C TYR A 524 -2.04 3.89 7.46
N PRO A 525 -1.63 5.10 7.04
CA PRO A 525 -2.39 5.85 6.05
C PRO A 525 -2.22 5.25 4.64
N TRP A 526 -1.04 4.71 4.32
CA TRP A 526 -0.80 3.95 3.09
C TRP A 526 0.21 2.82 3.35
N ASP A 527 0.22 1.83 2.47
CA ASP A 527 1.27 0.81 2.40
C ASP A 527 2.43 1.25 1.49
N GLY A 528 3.56 0.52 1.53
CA GLY A 528 4.75 0.76 0.72
C GLY A 528 4.51 0.73 -0.78
N SER A 529 3.77 -0.26 -1.28
CA SER A 529 3.52 -0.44 -2.72
C SER A 529 2.63 0.68 -3.27
N SER A 530 1.54 1.00 -2.55
CA SER A 530 0.66 2.13 -2.88
C SER A 530 1.42 3.45 -2.80
N SER A 531 2.26 3.63 -1.79
CA SER A 531 3.06 4.86 -1.63
C SER A 531 4.02 5.09 -2.80
N MET A 532 4.75 4.06 -3.25
CA MET A 532 5.64 4.19 -4.43
C MET A 532 4.86 4.55 -5.68
N LEU A 533 3.68 3.96 -5.85
CA LEU A 533 2.83 4.19 -7.02
C LEU A 533 2.26 5.62 -7.04
N LEU A 534 1.90 6.15 -5.87
CA LEU A 534 1.27 7.46 -5.70
C LEU A 534 2.26 8.63 -5.52
N GLU A 535 3.56 8.35 -5.51
CA GLU A 535 4.58 9.39 -5.31
C GLU A 535 4.59 10.42 -6.45
N GLN A 536 4.43 11.71 -6.16
CA GLN A 536 4.16 12.70 -7.21
C GLN A 536 5.35 12.94 -8.15
N ASP A 537 6.56 12.97 -7.61
CA ASP A 537 7.77 13.38 -8.34
C ASP A 537 8.63 12.19 -8.82
N GLY A 538 8.09 10.99 -8.76
CA GLY A 538 8.78 9.77 -9.14
C GLY A 538 8.07 8.53 -8.63
N GLY A 539 8.78 7.67 -7.91
CA GLY A 539 8.27 6.38 -7.49
C GLY A 539 8.07 5.44 -8.68
N SER A 540 7.06 4.56 -8.62
CA SER A 540 6.86 3.48 -9.59
C SER A 540 5.73 3.74 -10.58
N ILE A 541 5.75 3.03 -11.70
CA ILE A 541 4.59 2.93 -12.61
C ILE A 541 3.68 1.76 -12.20
N ALA A 542 4.25 0.78 -11.51
CA ALA A 542 3.55 -0.34 -10.91
C ALA A 542 4.35 -0.95 -9.77
N SER A 543 3.64 -1.50 -8.79
CA SER A 543 4.19 -2.21 -7.64
C SER A 543 3.44 -3.53 -7.46
N ILE A 544 4.18 -4.60 -7.16
CA ILE A 544 3.62 -5.93 -6.90
C ILE A 544 4.14 -6.39 -5.55
N GLY A 545 3.25 -6.87 -4.68
CA GLY A 545 3.63 -7.31 -3.35
C GLY A 545 2.52 -8.05 -2.63
N ASN A 546 2.79 -8.45 -1.39
CA ASN A 546 1.85 -9.21 -0.56
C ASN A 546 0.91 -8.28 0.21
N THR A 547 -0.40 -8.56 0.19
CA THR A 547 -1.42 -7.91 1.03
C THR A 547 -1.42 -8.44 2.46
N GLY A 548 -0.86 -9.64 2.68
CA GLY A 548 -0.73 -10.32 3.96
C GLY A 548 0.71 -10.78 4.21
N PHE A 549 0.90 -11.81 5.03
CA PHE A 549 2.23 -12.41 5.22
C PHE A 549 2.80 -13.03 3.94
N GLY A 550 4.05 -12.65 3.62
CA GLY A 550 4.90 -13.37 2.69
C GLY A 550 5.61 -14.54 3.39
N TYR A 551 5.84 -15.62 2.65
CA TYR A 551 6.55 -16.81 3.16
C TYR A 551 7.72 -17.18 2.26
N GLY A 552 8.74 -17.78 2.86
CA GLY A 552 9.89 -18.35 2.16
C GLY A 552 10.35 -19.65 2.79
N TYR A 553 11.23 -20.35 2.10
CA TYR A 553 12.04 -21.41 2.69
C TYR A 553 13.43 -20.84 3.06
N ILE A 554 14.09 -21.49 4.01
CA ILE A 554 15.43 -21.08 4.50
C ILE A 554 16.55 -21.89 3.81
N ASN A 555 17.76 -21.33 3.81
CA ASN A 555 19.00 -21.93 3.31
C ASN A 555 18.91 -22.35 1.82
N GLU A 556 19.39 -23.54 1.47
CA GLU A 556 19.44 -24.02 0.09
C GLU A 556 18.06 -24.21 -0.58
N HIS A 557 16.98 -24.18 0.19
CA HIS A 557 15.62 -24.42 -0.29
C HIS A 557 14.86 -23.13 -0.62
N CYS A 558 15.44 -21.95 -0.38
CA CYS A 558 14.76 -20.66 -0.57
C CYS A 558 14.12 -20.48 -1.95
N LEU A 559 14.69 -21.09 -3.00
CA LEU A 559 14.19 -21.00 -4.38
C LEU A 559 13.18 -22.09 -4.75
N ALA A 560 12.76 -22.95 -3.82
CA ALA A 560 11.98 -24.15 -4.13
C ALA A 560 10.47 -23.89 -4.29
N GLY A 561 9.96 -22.75 -3.80
CA GLY A 561 8.55 -22.36 -3.82
C GLY A 561 8.33 -21.01 -3.12
N LEU A 562 7.08 -20.61 -2.94
CA LEU A 562 6.69 -19.40 -2.20
C LEU A 562 7.34 -18.12 -2.77
N GLY A 563 7.64 -17.11 -1.94
CA GLY A 563 8.25 -15.84 -2.36
C GLY A 563 9.50 -16.03 -3.23
N GLY A 564 10.42 -16.87 -2.76
CA GLY A 564 11.69 -17.15 -3.45
C GLY A 564 11.57 -17.84 -4.81
N TRP A 565 10.37 -18.31 -5.19
CA TRP A 565 10.08 -18.82 -6.53
C TRP A 565 9.18 -17.88 -7.33
N ILE A 566 8.09 -17.37 -6.74
CA ILE A 566 7.08 -16.57 -7.46
C ILE A 566 7.63 -15.21 -7.88
N GLU A 567 8.47 -14.57 -7.06
CA GLU A 567 8.96 -13.22 -7.33
C GLU A 567 9.98 -13.22 -8.49
N PRO A 568 11.01 -14.10 -8.54
CA PRO A 568 11.86 -14.22 -9.72
C PRO A 568 11.12 -14.69 -10.98
N ARG A 569 9.99 -15.39 -10.82
CA ARG A 569 9.20 -15.92 -11.93
C ARG A 569 8.52 -14.81 -12.73
N PHE A 570 8.16 -13.70 -12.10
CA PHE A 570 7.71 -12.49 -12.80
C PHE A 570 8.72 -12.06 -13.88
N PHE A 571 9.99 -11.92 -13.48
CA PHE A 571 11.07 -11.50 -14.38
C PHE A 571 11.40 -12.56 -15.42
N TYR A 572 11.22 -13.86 -15.11
CA TYR A 572 11.31 -14.92 -16.11
C TYR A 572 10.25 -14.78 -17.20
N ASN A 573 9.00 -14.48 -16.83
CA ASN A 573 7.91 -14.33 -17.78
C ASN A 573 8.11 -13.15 -18.72
N TYR A 574 8.65 -12.04 -18.22
CA TYR A 574 9.10 -10.95 -19.08
C TYR A 574 10.34 -11.35 -19.94
N ALA A 575 11.44 -11.73 -19.30
CA ALA A 575 12.75 -11.87 -19.96
C ALA A 575 12.92 -13.12 -20.83
N VAL A 576 12.17 -14.18 -20.54
CA VAL A 576 12.33 -15.50 -21.17
C VAL A 576 11.09 -15.91 -21.94
N GLN A 577 9.89 -15.70 -21.40
CA GLN A 577 8.64 -15.97 -22.14
C GLN A 577 8.27 -14.83 -23.09
N GLY A 578 8.89 -13.65 -22.96
CA GLY A 578 8.70 -12.54 -23.89
C GLY A 578 7.35 -11.84 -23.76
N LYS A 579 6.74 -11.93 -22.57
CA LYS A 579 5.47 -11.26 -22.25
C LYS A 579 5.69 -9.74 -22.16
N GLU A 580 4.88 -8.96 -22.85
CA GLU A 580 5.09 -7.51 -23.01
C GLU A 580 4.11 -6.62 -22.21
N TYR A 581 2.98 -7.18 -21.75
CA TYR A 581 1.96 -6.45 -21.00
C TYR A 581 1.99 -6.82 -19.52
N LEU A 582 1.85 -5.83 -18.65
CA LEU A 582 2.06 -5.99 -17.21
C LEU A 582 1.11 -7.01 -16.57
N GLY A 583 -0.18 -6.92 -16.86
CA GLY A 583 -1.18 -7.86 -16.36
C GLY A 583 -0.96 -9.29 -16.87
N GLU A 584 -0.43 -9.43 -18.08
CA GLU A 584 -0.07 -10.73 -18.66
C GLU A 584 1.12 -11.37 -17.93
N VAL A 585 2.18 -10.60 -17.65
CA VAL A 585 3.34 -11.09 -16.89
C VAL A 585 2.92 -11.52 -15.48
N HIS A 586 2.12 -10.71 -14.79
CA HIS A 586 1.63 -10.99 -13.43
C HIS A 586 0.74 -12.24 -13.41
N SER A 587 -0.29 -12.28 -14.25
CA SER A 587 -1.22 -13.42 -14.28
C SER A 587 -0.53 -14.71 -14.74
N GLN A 588 0.37 -14.65 -15.73
CA GLN A 588 1.16 -15.82 -16.13
C GLN A 588 2.03 -16.35 -14.98
N THR A 589 2.50 -15.48 -14.10
CA THR A 589 3.29 -15.89 -12.92
C THR A 589 2.44 -16.68 -11.92
N ILE A 590 1.19 -16.28 -11.71
CA ILE A 590 0.21 -17.03 -10.90
C ILE A 590 -0.13 -18.37 -11.59
N VAL A 591 -0.43 -18.35 -12.90
CA VAL A 591 -0.69 -19.56 -13.71
C VAL A 591 0.48 -20.54 -13.61
N ASP A 592 1.70 -20.05 -13.69
CA ASP A 592 2.92 -20.86 -13.56
C ASP A 592 3.05 -21.44 -12.16
N TYR A 593 2.75 -20.68 -11.11
CA TYR A 593 2.76 -21.17 -9.73
C TYR A 593 1.76 -22.32 -9.56
N ILE A 594 0.50 -22.10 -9.96
CA ILE A 594 -0.56 -23.11 -9.87
C ILE A 594 -0.15 -24.34 -10.69
N SER A 595 0.35 -24.17 -11.90
CA SER A 595 0.64 -25.28 -12.81
C SER A 595 1.90 -26.06 -12.40
N ILE A 596 3.00 -25.38 -12.04
CA ILE A 596 4.31 -25.98 -11.79
C ILE A 596 4.48 -26.40 -10.33
N ILE A 597 4.24 -25.49 -9.38
CA ILE A 597 4.36 -25.75 -7.93
C ILE A 597 3.14 -26.53 -7.46
N GLY A 598 1.94 -26.05 -7.81
CA GLY A 598 0.69 -26.63 -7.33
C GLY A 598 0.44 -26.33 -5.85
N GLY A 599 -0.18 -27.26 -5.14
CA GLY A 599 -0.33 -27.15 -3.68
C GLY A 599 -1.47 -26.25 -3.18
N VAL A 600 -1.98 -25.31 -3.98
CA VAL A 600 -2.98 -24.28 -3.60
C VAL A 600 -4.32 -24.80 -3.04
N ASN A 601 -4.64 -26.08 -3.24
CA ASN A 601 -5.82 -26.77 -2.68
C ASN A 601 -5.46 -27.89 -1.69
N SER A 602 -4.20 -27.93 -1.23
CA SER A 602 -3.69 -28.90 -0.26
C SER A 602 -2.71 -28.32 0.76
N ASP A 603 -2.33 -27.05 0.61
CA ASP A 603 -1.45 -26.29 1.48
C ASP A 603 -1.95 -24.83 1.52
N THR A 604 -2.24 -24.34 2.73
CA THR A 604 -2.76 -22.99 2.94
C THR A 604 -1.70 -21.92 2.69
N ILE A 605 -0.41 -22.25 2.74
CA ILE A 605 0.69 -21.30 2.50
C ILE A 605 0.93 -21.12 0.99
N ASP A 606 0.86 -22.19 0.21
CA ASP A 606 0.86 -22.10 -1.26
C ASP A 606 -0.35 -21.29 -1.76
N ARG A 607 -1.53 -21.54 -1.19
CA ARG A 607 -2.74 -20.75 -1.46
C ARG A 607 -2.51 -19.27 -1.18
N LYS A 608 -1.96 -18.95 0.00
CA LYS A 608 -1.70 -17.57 0.41
C LYS A 608 -0.74 -16.84 -0.52
N THR A 609 0.28 -17.55 -1.00
CA THR A 609 1.30 -16.99 -1.89
C THR A 609 0.68 -16.38 -3.15
N ILE A 610 -0.36 -17.00 -3.72
CA ILE A 610 -1.01 -16.46 -4.92
C ILE A 610 -2.16 -15.50 -4.59
N GLU A 611 -2.92 -15.73 -3.52
CA GLU A 611 -4.05 -14.88 -3.17
C GLU A 611 -3.60 -13.49 -2.71
N GLY A 612 -2.51 -13.41 -1.96
CA GLY A 612 -2.00 -12.14 -1.41
C GLY A 612 -1.15 -11.33 -2.38
N TRP A 613 -0.72 -11.89 -3.51
CA TRP A 613 0.28 -11.28 -4.40
C TRP A 613 -0.38 -10.44 -5.51
N VAL A 614 -0.63 -9.17 -5.19
CA VAL A 614 -1.47 -8.28 -6.00
C VAL A 614 -0.67 -7.35 -6.92
N LEU A 615 -1.25 -7.00 -8.06
CA LEU A 615 -0.74 -5.99 -8.98
C LEU A 615 -1.37 -4.62 -8.69
N LEU A 616 -0.59 -3.70 -8.12
CA LEU A 616 -0.97 -2.29 -8.02
C LEU A 616 -0.39 -1.54 -9.22
N GLY A 617 -1.24 -1.23 -10.19
CA GLY A 617 -0.87 -0.67 -11.49
C GLY A 617 -1.89 -1.01 -12.57
N ASP A 618 -1.67 -0.45 -13.76
CA ASP A 618 -2.52 -0.71 -14.91
C ASP A 618 -2.17 -2.05 -15.59
N PRO A 619 -3.07 -3.03 -15.65
CA PRO A 619 -2.77 -4.35 -16.22
C PRO A 619 -2.58 -4.29 -17.74
N SER A 620 -3.12 -3.27 -18.42
CA SER A 620 -2.95 -3.06 -19.86
C SER A 620 -1.67 -2.30 -20.22
N LEU A 621 -0.87 -1.91 -19.21
CA LEU A 621 0.38 -1.19 -19.43
C LEU A 621 1.33 -2.02 -20.28
N LYS A 622 1.79 -1.46 -21.40
CA LYS A 622 2.88 -2.04 -22.17
C LYS A 622 4.22 -1.73 -21.50
N ILE A 623 4.97 -2.77 -21.11
CA ILE A 623 6.25 -2.64 -20.43
C ILE A 623 7.26 -1.95 -21.37
N GLY A 624 7.77 -0.79 -20.95
CA GLY A 624 8.64 0.06 -21.77
C GLY A 624 7.89 1.00 -22.73
N GLY A 625 6.56 1.13 -22.64
CA GLY A 625 5.76 2.04 -23.46
C GLY A 625 5.56 1.60 -24.91
N TYR A 626 4.83 2.41 -25.70
CA TYR A 626 4.48 2.07 -27.10
C TYR A 626 5.47 2.59 -28.14
N GLY A 627 6.37 3.51 -27.79
CA GLY A 627 7.37 4.05 -28.72
C GLY A 627 6.79 4.81 -29.92
N THR A 628 5.57 5.33 -29.81
CA THR A 628 4.80 5.96 -30.91
C THR A 628 4.98 7.48 -31.01
N GLY A 629 5.59 8.13 -30.02
CA GLY A 629 5.88 9.56 -30.03
C GLY A 629 7.19 9.91 -30.77
N LYS A 630 7.16 10.98 -31.58
CA LYS A 630 8.39 11.75 -31.81
C LYS A 630 8.78 12.39 -30.47
N LEU A 631 10.07 12.45 -30.19
CA LEU A 631 10.62 13.32 -29.14
C LEU A 631 10.16 14.75 -29.47
N ASP A 632 9.12 15.23 -28.81
CA ASP A 632 8.89 16.66 -28.76
C ASP A 632 9.97 17.20 -27.81
N ASP A 633 11.10 17.58 -28.41
CA ASP A 633 12.28 18.22 -27.81
C ASP A 633 11.96 19.55 -27.08
N GLU A 634 10.67 19.89 -26.90
CA GLU A 634 10.20 21.13 -26.24
C GLU A 634 9.63 20.93 -24.84
N TRP A 635 9.64 19.71 -24.28
CA TRP A 635 9.49 19.54 -22.84
C TRP A 635 10.85 19.21 -22.23
N ILE A 636 11.35 20.23 -21.51
CA ILE A 636 12.62 20.29 -20.80
C ILE A 636 13.01 18.89 -20.32
N VAL A 637 14.07 18.35 -20.93
CA VAL A 637 14.96 17.36 -20.31
C VAL A 637 15.05 17.79 -18.85
N TYR A 638 14.45 17.04 -17.92
CA TYR A 638 14.73 17.13 -16.49
C TYR A 638 16.18 16.66 -16.33
N ARG A 639 17.06 17.55 -16.76
CA ARG A 639 18.50 17.47 -16.77
C ARG A 639 18.87 17.53 -15.31
N ASP A 640 19.43 16.44 -14.81
CA ASP A 640 20.06 16.32 -13.49
C ASP A 640 19.39 17.15 -12.39
N TYR A 641 18.62 16.48 -11.53
CA TYR A 641 18.30 17.00 -10.20
C TYR A 641 19.56 17.45 -9.41
N ASN A 642 20.76 17.08 -9.87
CA ASN A 642 22.06 17.46 -9.32
C ASN A 642 22.82 18.59 -10.06
N GLU A 643 22.33 19.19 -11.15
CA GLU A 643 23.08 20.23 -11.88
C GLU A 643 22.37 21.60 -12.01
N ASP A 644 21.28 21.86 -11.28
CA ASP A 644 20.82 23.24 -11.12
C ASP A 644 21.69 24.01 -10.13
N THR A 645 22.92 24.28 -10.55
CA THR A 645 23.90 25.15 -9.87
C THR A 645 23.44 26.61 -9.77
N SER A 646 22.24 26.95 -10.26
CA SER A 646 21.64 28.27 -10.12
C SER A 646 20.75 28.43 -8.88
N PHE A 647 20.50 27.35 -8.13
CA PHE A 647 19.80 27.42 -6.85
C PHE A 647 20.66 28.15 -5.81
N THR A 648 20.44 29.47 -5.72
CA THR A 648 21.04 30.30 -4.69
C THR A 648 20.41 29.93 -3.37
N GLU A 649 21.24 29.41 -2.47
CA GLU A 649 20.90 29.17 -1.07
C GLU A 649 20.19 30.39 -0.47
N VAL A 650 18.93 30.22 -0.04
CA VAL A 650 18.18 31.30 0.60
C VAL A 650 18.30 31.13 2.11
N ASN A 651 19.12 31.98 2.71
CA ASN A 651 19.32 32.01 4.15
C ASN A 651 18.12 32.63 4.90
N ALA A 652 18.10 32.45 6.23
CA ALA A 652 17.11 33.11 7.07
C ALA A 652 17.14 34.63 6.82
N PRO A 653 15.97 35.29 6.70
CA PRO A 653 15.92 36.70 6.36
C PRO A 653 16.43 37.58 7.50
N VAL A 654 16.91 38.77 7.15
CA VAL A 654 17.14 39.84 8.12
C VAL A 654 15.96 40.78 8.10
N TRP A 655 15.20 40.81 9.19
CA TRP A 655 14.08 41.73 9.36
C TRP A 655 14.53 43.03 10.01
N SER A 656 13.95 44.14 9.55
CA SER A 656 14.15 45.47 10.11
C SER A 656 12.86 45.95 10.76
N GLU A 657 12.98 46.73 11.83
CA GLU A 657 11.85 47.40 12.47
C GLU A 657 11.03 48.17 11.43
N GLY A 658 9.71 48.01 11.47
CA GLY A 658 8.76 48.62 10.55
C GLY A 658 8.41 47.83 9.29
N MET A 659 9.12 46.74 8.96
CA MET A 659 8.71 45.85 7.86
C MET A 659 7.30 45.30 8.09
N LYS A 660 6.48 45.31 7.05
CA LYS A 660 5.07 44.91 7.13
C LYS A 660 4.66 43.95 6.00
N TRP A 661 3.82 42.99 6.35
CA TRP A 661 3.12 42.11 5.40
C TRP A 661 1.62 42.09 5.72
N THR A 662 0.80 42.08 4.68
CA THR A 662 -0.64 41.90 4.79
C THR A 662 -1.05 40.68 3.98
N TYR A 663 -1.72 39.73 4.62
CA TYR A 663 -2.18 38.48 4.02
C TYR A 663 -3.69 38.42 4.03
N LYS A 664 -4.28 37.89 2.96
CA LYS A 664 -5.68 37.46 2.93
C LYS A 664 -5.75 35.98 3.28
N ILE A 665 -6.56 35.63 4.25
CA ILE A 665 -6.80 34.24 4.66
C ILE A 665 -8.19 33.84 4.13
N SER A 666 -8.36 32.59 3.70
CA SER A 666 -9.69 32.04 3.40
C SER A 666 -10.45 31.75 4.69
N ASP A 667 -11.78 31.72 4.62
CA ASP A 667 -12.58 31.26 5.75
C ASP A 667 -12.16 29.84 6.14
N ILE A 668 -12.22 29.56 7.45
CA ILE A 668 -11.90 28.25 8.00
C ILE A 668 -13.23 27.63 8.42
N ASP A 669 -13.67 26.66 7.62
CA ASP A 669 -14.89 25.89 7.86
C ASP A 669 -14.54 24.51 8.39
N PHE A 670 -15.17 24.14 9.50
CA PHE A 670 -15.19 22.79 10.02
C PHE A 670 -16.64 22.31 10.16
N THR A 671 -17.03 21.26 9.45
CA THR A 671 -18.39 20.72 9.51
C THR A 671 -18.37 19.19 9.62
N LEU A 672 -18.87 18.66 10.72
CA LEU A 672 -19.08 17.23 10.96
C LEU A 672 -20.59 16.99 11.09
N ASP A 673 -21.23 16.29 10.15
CA ASP A 673 -22.68 16.04 10.15
C ASP A 673 -23.09 14.61 9.70
N GLU A 674 -22.17 13.64 9.83
CA GLU A 674 -22.35 12.28 9.30
C GLU A 674 -23.47 11.45 9.95
N VAL A 675 -23.98 11.87 11.11
CA VAL A 675 -25.05 11.16 11.84
C VAL A 675 -26.28 12.06 11.91
N GLU A 676 -27.41 11.58 11.39
CA GLU A 676 -28.67 12.34 11.35
C GLU A 676 -29.04 12.89 12.75
N GLY A 677 -29.06 14.21 12.87
CA GLY A 677 -29.34 14.94 14.10
C GLY A 677 -28.12 15.31 14.95
N ARG A 678 -26.93 14.77 14.70
CA ARG A 678 -25.66 15.20 15.35
C ARG A 678 -24.86 16.04 14.38
N TYR A 679 -24.40 17.20 14.84
CA TYR A 679 -23.49 18.01 14.05
C TYR A 679 -22.54 18.85 14.90
N VAL A 680 -21.35 19.11 14.38
CA VAL A 680 -20.42 20.14 14.86
C VAL A 680 -20.09 20.99 13.65
N ASP A 681 -20.57 22.22 13.65
CA ASP A 681 -20.34 23.19 12.59
C ASP A 681 -19.63 24.41 13.18
N ILE A 682 -18.43 24.69 12.72
CA ILE A 682 -17.58 25.78 13.16
C ILE A 682 -17.14 26.54 11.92
N HIS A 683 -17.68 27.74 11.74
CA HIS A 683 -17.26 28.66 10.69
C HIS A 683 -16.49 29.81 11.32
N ILE A 684 -15.20 29.92 10.99
CA ILE A 684 -14.38 31.07 11.34
C ILE A 684 -14.21 31.87 10.06
N LYS A 685 -14.97 32.95 9.96
CA LYS A 685 -14.74 33.95 8.93
C LYS A 685 -13.40 34.60 9.20
N THR A 686 -12.53 34.63 8.19
CA THR A 686 -11.24 35.29 8.32
C THR A 686 -11.18 36.53 7.43
N GLY A 687 -10.07 37.26 7.50
CA GLY A 687 -9.93 38.54 6.83
C GLY A 687 -8.48 38.80 6.43
N HIS A 688 -8.03 40.03 6.68
CA HIS A 688 -6.66 40.42 6.39
C HIS A 688 -5.80 40.33 7.65
N LEU A 689 -4.83 39.42 7.67
CA LEU A 689 -3.80 39.36 8.70
C LEU A 689 -2.71 40.39 8.37
N GLU A 690 -2.54 41.39 9.22
CA GLU A 690 -1.40 42.27 9.21
C GLU A 690 -0.32 41.76 10.16
N LEU A 691 0.91 41.67 9.68
CA LEU A 691 2.10 41.29 10.44
C LEU A 691 3.15 42.40 10.28
N ILE A 692 3.59 43.00 11.38
CA ILE A 692 4.53 44.11 11.40
C ILE A 692 5.69 43.78 12.35
N VAL A 693 6.93 43.99 11.92
CA VAL A 693 8.10 43.92 12.81
C VAL A 693 8.09 45.15 13.72
N ASP A 694 7.72 44.95 14.98
CA ASP A 694 7.51 46.01 15.97
C ASP A 694 8.82 46.38 16.68
N ASP A 695 9.68 45.40 16.94
CA ASP A 695 11.01 45.61 17.56
C ASP A 695 12.01 44.52 17.14
N VAL A 696 13.30 44.84 17.22
CA VAL A 696 14.43 43.96 16.86
C VAL A 696 15.50 44.05 17.94
N THR A 697 15.63 43.00 18.76
CA THR A 697 16.64 42.93 19.85
C THR A 697 17.96 42.36 19.34
N GLU A 698 18.90 41.96 20.21
CA GLU A 698 20.14 41.29 19.77
C GLU A 698 19.85 39.93 19.11
N ASP A 699 18.98 39.11 19.72
CA ASP A 699 18.74 37.71 19.37
C ASP A 699 17.29 37.42 18.89
N THR A 700 16.39 38.40 18.95
CA THR A 700 14.94 38.17 18.72
C THR A 700 14.34 39.22 17.77
N TYR A 701 13.45 38.79 16.86
CA TYR A 701 12.50 39.68 16.18
C TYR A 701 11.16 39.62 16.91
N ILE A 702 10.54 40.78 17.15
CA ILE A 702 9.23 40.88 17.78
C ILE A 702 8.27 41.39 16.72
N THR A 703 7.33 40.55 16.28
CA THR A 703 6.32 40.96 15.31
C THR A 703 4.98 41.14 15.98
N ARG A 704 4.34 42.27 15.77
CA ARG A 704 2.95 42.49 16.12
C ARG A 704 2.06 42.00 14.99
N PHE A 705 1.03 41.22 15.31
CA PHE A 705 0.03 40.80 14.34
C PHE A 705 -1.37 41.29 14.71
N SER A 706 -2.23 41.45 13.70
CA SER A 706 -3.64 41.83 13.85
C SER A 706 -4.47 41.23 12.73
N LEU A 707 -5.60 40.64 13.08
CA LEU A 707 -6.60 40.10 12.19
C LEU A 707 -7.95 40.68 12.63
N PRO A 708 -8.28 41.91 12.19
CA PRO A 708 -9.57 42.52 12.48
C PRO A 708 -10.69 41.78 11.74
N ASP A 709 -11.88 41.77 12.34
CA ASP A 709 -13.13 41.25 11.75
C ASP A 709 -13.18 39.71 11.52
N SER A 710 -12.77 38.92 12.52
CA SER A 710 -12.89 37.46 12.48
C SER A 710 -14.20 36.98 13.15
N ASP A 711 -15.31 36.91 12.41
CA ASP A 711 -16.56 36.40 13.00
C ASP A 711 -16.45 34.88 13.20
N ILE A 712 -16.72 34.40 14.42
CA ILE A 712 -16.70 32.97 14.75
C ILE A 712 -18.12 32.49 15.03
N ARG A 713 -18.60 31.55 14.23
CA ARG A 713 -19.85 30.84 14.45
C ARG A 713 -19.56 29.40 14.85
N ILE A 714 -20.18 28.97 15.94
CA ILE A 714 -20.12 27.60 16.45
C ILE A 714 -21.56 27.12 16.61
N ASP A 715 -21.89 25.98 16.02
CA ASP A 715 -23.17 25.30 16.13
C ASP A 715 -22.91 23.81 16.35
N ILE A 716 -23.11 23.35 17.57
CA ILE A 716 -22.85 21.98 18.02
C ILE A 716 -24.15 21.40 18.53
N ASN A 717 -24.49 20.22 18.04
CA ASN A 717 -25.58 19.40 18.56
C ASN A 717 -25.06 17.97 18.64
N PHE A 718 -24.81 17.47 19.84
CA PHE A 718 -24.18 16.17 20.01
C PHE A 718 -24.66 15.46 21.28
N TRP A 719 -24.95 14.16 21.21
CA TRP A 719 -25.25 13.32 22.38
C TRP A 719 -24.22 12.19 22.52
N ILE A 720 -23.85 11.88 23.77
CA ILE A 720 -22.84 10.86 24.10
C ILE A 720 -23.47 9.45 24.05
N GLU A 721 -24.70 9.29 24.54
CA GLU A 721 -25.52 8.08 24.41
C GLU A 721 -26.92 8.45 23.87
N GLU A 722 -27.60 7.55 23.13
CA GLU A 722 -28.89 7.84 22.45
C GLU A 722 -30.03 8.23 23.41
N ASP A 723 -29.90 7.87 24.68
CA ASP A 723 -30.86 8.08 25.76
C ASP A 723 -30.51 9.26 26.69
N GLU A 724 -29.44 10.02 26.40
CA GLU A 724 -29.09 11.27 27.09
C GLU A 724 -29.63 12.53 26.38
N GLU A 725 -29.83 13.63 27.11
CA GLU A 725 -30.15 14.92 26.49
C GLU A 725 -28.96 15.42 25.65
N PRO A 726 -29.18 15.88 24.41
CA PRO A 726 -28.10 16.34 23.55
C PRO A 726 -27.44 17.60 24.12
N ILE A 727 -26.11 17.62 24.05
CA ILE A 727 -25.29 18.81 24.24
C ILE A 727 -25.47 19.68 23.00
N VAL A 728 -26.37 20.65 23.12
CA VAL A 728 -26.59 21.68 22.09
C VAL A 728 -25.81 22.92 22.47
N ILE A 729 -24.69 23.22 21.82
CA ILE A 729 -23.93 24.45 22.02
C ILE A 729 -24.01 25.27 20.73
N SER A 730 -24.82 26.33 20.73
CA SER A 730 -24.80 27.31 19.64
C SER A 730 -24.30 28.67 20.14
N GLY A 731 -23.34 29.25 19.43
CA GLY A 731 -22.60 30.43 19.84
C GLY A 731 -22.18 31.24 18.63
N ASN A 732 -22.46 32.54 18.65
CA ASN A 732 -21.89 33.47 17.68
C ASN A 732 -21.04 34.50 18.40
N VAL A 733 -19.77 34.60 18.00
CA VAL A 733 -18.85 35.63 18.44
C VAL A 733 -18.66 36.60 17.28
N THR A 734 -19.27 37.78 17.41
CA THR A 734 -19.20 38.86 16.42
C THR A 734 -18.22 39.94 16.86
N ASP A 735 -17.75 40.75 15.92
CA ASP A 735 -16.77 41.82 16.18
C ASP A 735 -15.52 41.24 16.88
N ALA A 736 -15.09 40.05 16.46
CA ALA A 736 -13.94 39.42 17.04
C ALA A 736 -12.65 39.99 16.43
N GLU A 737 -11.73 40.37 17.30
CA GLU A 737 -10.44 40.92 16.92
C GLU A 737 -9.37 40.06 17.56
N LEU A 738 -8.51 39.51 16.71
CA LEU A 738 -7.35 38.74 17.11
C LEU A 738 -6.10 39.59 16.87
N SER A 739 -5.27 39.74 17.88
CA SER A 739 -4.01 40.49 17.76
C SER A 739 -2.98 39.93 18.73
N GLY A 740 -1.75 40.43 18.68
CA GLY A 740 -0.75 40.08 19.67
C GLY A 740 0.66 40.20 19.14
N TYR A 741 1.58 39.48 19.77
CA TYR A 741 3.00 39.50 19.46
C TYR A 741 3.54 38.08 19.25
N ILE A 742 4.40 37.93 18.26
CA ILE A 742 5.15 36.70 18.02
C ILE A 742 6.63 37.02 18.17
N TYR A 743 7.32 36.21 18.96
CA TYR A 743 8.74 36.35 19.22
C TYR A 743 9.50 35.29 18.42
N TRP A 744 10.38 35.75 17.53
CA TRP A 744 11.13 34.90 16.62
C TRP A 744 12.61 34.92 16.96
N ASP A 745 13.21 33.75 17.07
CA ASP A 745 14.65 33.59 17.15
C ASP A 745 15.32 33.98 15.83
N LYS A 746 16.34 34.84 15.88
CA LYS A 746 16.99 35.36 14.67
C LYS A 746 17.84 34.34 13.92
N GLU A 747 18.33 33.30 14.58
CA GLU A 747 19.27 32.36 13.96
C GLU A 747 18.61 31.60 12.81
N ASN A 748 17.35 31.19 13.01
CA ASN A 748 16.61 30.35 12.06
C ASN A 748 15.15 30.75 11.84
N LEU A 749 14.73 31.93 12.32
CA LEU A 749 13.33 32.37 12.29
C LEU A 749 12.37 31.39 13.01
N SER A 750 12.82 30.84 14.14
CA SER A 750 12.08 29.86 14.94
C SER A 750 11.20 30.55 15.98
N LEU A 751 10.03 29.99 16.31
CA LEU A 751 9.10 30.54 17.29
C LEU A 751 9.61 30.36 18.73
N LYS A 752 9.81 31.45 19.46
CA LYS A 752 10.16 31.41 20.90
C LYS A 752 8.92 31.45 21.79
N GLU A 753 8.02 32.36 21.46
CA GLU A 753 6.84 32.70 22.26
C GLU A 753 5.78 33.34 21.37
N VAL A 754 4.51 33.09 21.68
CA VAL A 754 3.37 33.78 21.06
C VAL A 754 2.49 34.35 22.17
N LYS A 755 2.25 35.65 22.12
CA LYS A 755 1.24 36.35 22.93
C LYS A 755 0.07 36.68 22.03
N LEU A 756 -1.12 36.30 22.46
CA LEU A 756 -2.34 36.41 21.67
C LEU A 756 -3.42 37.06 22.53
N ASP A 757 -3.90 38.19 22.05
CA ASP A 757 -5.04 38.92 22.55
C ASP A 757 -6.23 38.67 21.62
N PHE A 758 -7.29 38.10 22.17
CA PHE A 758 -8.54 37.89 21.46
C PHE A 758 -9.69 38.58 22.19
N THR A 759 -10.36 39.48 21.49
CA THR A 759 -11.59 40.11 21.98
C THR A 759 -12.77 39.69 21.13
N GLY A 760 -13.94 39.57 21.75
CA GLY A 760 -15.15 39.25 21.01
C GLY A 760 -16.43 39.59 21.77
N LYS A 761 -17.54 39.63 21.03
CA LYS A 761 -18.89 39.76 21.61
C LYS A 761 -19.62 38.45 21.43
N LEU A 762 -19.81 37.71 22.52
CA LEU A 762 -20.62 36.51 22.53
C LEU A 762 -22.10 36.88 22.63
N ASP A 763 -22.90 36.38 21.67
CA ASP A 763 -24.36 36.44 21.77
C ASP A 763 -24.84 35.40 22.80
N LEU A 764 -25.27 35.89 23.97
CA LEU A 764 -25.79 35.04 25.04
C LEU A 764 -27.17 34.44 24.72
N SER A 765 -27.84 34.88 23.66
CA SER A 765 -29.16 34.40 23.27
C SER A 765 -29.14 33.06 22.55
N SER A 766 -27.99 32.68 21.97
CA SER A 766 -27.77 31.39 21.31
C SER A 766 -27.31 30.28 22.29
N LEU A 767 -26.81 30.65 23.48
CA LEU A 767 -26.34 29.66 24.46
C LEU A 767 -27.52 28.85 25.06
N PRO A 768 -27.36 27.52 25.26
CA PRO A 768 -28.36 26.61 25.81
C PRO A 768 -28.54 26.77 27.34
N LEU A 769 -28.74 28.00 27.83
CA LEU A 769 -28.81 28.24 29.27
C LEU A 769 -30.19 27.84 29.83
N ASN A 770 -30.25 26.76 30.62
CA ASN A 770 -31.45 26.37 31.37
C ASN A 770 -31.75 27.39 32.50
N LEU A 771 -32.46 28.47 32.15
CA LEU A 771 -32.84 29.55 33.05
C LEU A 771 -34.19 29.30 33.76
N SER A 772 -34.61 28.04 33.91
CA SER A 772 -35.83 27.70 34.65
C SER A 772 -35.67 28.06 36.14
N GLY A 773 -36.64 28.79 36.70
CA GLY A 773 -36.61 29.24 38.11
C GLY A 773 -35.86 30.56 38.41
N LYS A 774 -35.23 31.24 37.45
CA LYS A 774 -34.56 32.54 37.67
C LYS A 774 -35.51 33.74 37.43
N PRO A 775 -35.33 34.89 38.11
CA PRO A 775 -36.22 36.06 37.98
C PRO A 775 -36.30 36.58 36.54
N LYS A 776 -37.50 37.00 36.08
CA LYS A 776 -37.72 37.58 34.73
C LYS A 776 -36.72 38.68 34.35
N ILE A 777 -36.24 39.44 35.35
CA ILE A 777 -35.27 40.51 35.16
C ILE A 777 -33.92 40.00 34.64
N VAL A 778 -33.47 38.80 35.05
CA VAL A 778 -32.22 38.17 34.60
C VAL A 778 -32.31 37.76 33.13
N LYS A 779 -33.45 37.17 32.72
CA LYS A 779 -33.74 36.83 31.31
C LYS A 779 -33.81 38.05 30.39
N SER A 780 -34.32 39.19 30.88
CA SER A 780 -34.34 40.44 30.12
C SER A 780 -32.99 41.16 30.09
N LEU A 781 -32.19 41.08 31.16
CA LEU A 781 -30.84 41.66 31.23
C LEU A 781 -29.84 40.95 30.30
N LEU A 782 -29.86 39.61 30.27
CA LEU A 782 -29.01 38.80 29.40
C LEU A 782 -29.28 39.04 27.90
N LYS A 783 -30.45 39.60 27.55
CA LYS A 783 -30.84 39.97 26.17
C LYS A 783 -30.50 41.41 25.78
N MET A 784 -30.15 42.29 26.72
CA MET A 784 -29.97 43.72 26.45
C MET A 784 -28.51 44.15 26.30
N ILE A 785 -27.54 43.31 26.67
CA ILE A 785 -26.13 43.69 26.68
C ILE A 785 -25.28 42.52 26.15
N PRO A 786 -24.52 42.70 25.06
CA PRO A 786 -23.64 41.65 24.53
C PRO A 786 -22.53 41.31 25.54
N PHE A 787 -22.21 40.02 25.67
CA PHE A 787 -21.16 39.56 26.57
C PHE A 787 -19.80 39.80 25.92
N LYS A 788 -19.18 40.93 26.28
CA LYS A 788 -17.80 41.22 25.88
C LYS A 788 -16.85 40.42 26.76
N PHE A 789 -15.89 39.78 26.12
CA PHE A 789 -14.80 39.09 26.81
C PHE A 789 -13.47 39.40 26.13
N ASN A 790 -12.40 39.26 26.91
CA ASN A 790 -11.02 39.38 26.47
C ASN A 790 -10.29 38.11 26.92
N VAL A 791 -9.62 37.48 25.98
CA VAL A 791 -8.73 36.34 26.18
C VAL A 791 -7.32 36.85 25.94
N ASP A 792 -6.46 36.70 26.95
CA ASP A 792 -5.02 36.94 26.87
C ASP A 792 -4.36 35.56 27.00
N LEU A 793 -3.64 35.13 25.97
CA LEU A 793 -2.97 33.84 25.88
C LEU A 793 -1.48 34.03 25.68
N GLN A 794 -0.68 33.28 26.42
CA GLN A 794 0.75 33.17 26.25
C GLN A 794 1.11 31.71 25.96
N ILE A 795 1.79 31.50 24.84
CA ILE A 795 2.25 30.19 24.40
C ILE A 795 3.78 30.23 24.40
N ASP A 796 4.39 29.54 25.35
CA ASP A 796 5.84 29.47 25.51
C ASP A 796 6.37 28.14 25.00
N PHE A 797 7.47 28.19 24.25
CA PHE A 797 8.20 27.00 23.82
C PHE A 797 9.45 26.83 24.69
N ASN A 798 9.67 25.63 25.24
CA ASN A 798 10.86 25.36 26.05
C ASN A 798 12.19 25.49 25.28
N ARG A 799 12.12 25.50 23.95
CA ARG A 799 13.18 25.84 23.00
C ARG A 799 12.53 26.47 21.77
N SER A 800 13.26 27.34 21.06
CA SER A 800 12.77 27.94 19.81
C SER A 800 12.30 26.86 18.84
N TYR A 801 11.04 26.94 18.40
CA TYR A 801 10.36 25.92 17.60
C TYR A 801 10.46 26.24 16.11
N GLN A 802 11.15 25.37 15.37
CA GLN A 802 11.44 25.58 13.96
C GLN A 802 10.27 25.11 13.08
N LEU A 803 9.68 26.04 12.30
CA LEU A 803 8.67 25.74 11.28
C LEU A 803 9.30 25.62 9.87
N ILE A 804 10.20 26.54 9.53
CA ILE A 804 10.96 26.54 8.26
C ILE A 804 12.43 26.35 8.58
N SER A 805 13.09 25.38 7.94
CA SER A 805 14.50 25.10 8.17
C SER A 805 15.38 25.81 7.14
N PHE A 806 15.93 26.98 7.52
CA PHE A 806 16.93 27.69 6.72
C PHE A 806 18.33 27.03 6.81
N PRO A 807 19.21 27.21 5.79
CA PRO A 807 18.91 27.79 4.50
C PRO A 807 17.96 26.91 3.67
N LEU A 808 17.13 27.53 2.84
CA LEU A 808 16.31 26.85 1.85
C LEU A 808 17.16 26.56 0.61
N VAL A 809 17.36 25.28 0.37
CA VAL A 809 18.07 24.72 -0.78
C VAL A 809 17.18 23.66 -1.40
N LYS A 810 17.17 23.55 -2.73
CA LYS A 810 16.42 22.50 -3.44
C LYS A 810 16.80 21.13 -2.88
N GLY A 811 15.80 20.28 -2.62
CA GLY A 811 16.00 18.94 -2.06
C GLY A 811 16.19 18.91 -0.55
N LYS A 812 16.40 20.06 0.12
CA LYS A 812 16.44 20.11 1.58
C LYS A 812 15.06 19.79 2.14
N SER A 813 15.03 18.89 3.10
CA SER A 813 13.84 18.47 3.81
C SER A 813 14.09 18.50 5.31
N TRP A 814 13.02 18.63 6.10
CA TRP A 814 13.11 18.68 7.56
C TRP A 814 11.79 18.25 8.21
N GLY A 815 11.89 17.71 9.43
CA GLY A 815 10.77 17.43 10.31
C GLY A 815 10.47 18.57 11.27
N LEU A 816 9.45 18.39 12.10
CA LEU A 816 9.19 19.27 13.25
C LEU A 816 9.97 18.77 14.47
N PRO A 817 10.76 19.62 15.15
CA PRO A 817 11.50 19.19 16.33
C PRO A 817 10.53 18.90 17.49
N PRO A 818 10.86 17.97 18.40
CA PRO A 818 10.09 17.82 19.63
C PRO A 818 10.11 19.13 20.42
N ALA A 819 9.12 19.41 21.24
CA ALA A 819 9.17 20.55 22.15
C ALA A 819 8.20 20.35 23.31
N LYS A 820 8.36 21.16 24.35
CA LYS A 820 7.32 21.34 25.35
C LYS A 820 6.72 22.70 25.13
N ILE A 821 5.41 22.74 25.00
CA ILE A 821 4.65 23.97 24.90
C ILE A 821 3.96 24.18 26.24
N THR A 822 4.09 25.37 26.81
CA THR A 822 3.27 25.81 27.93
C THR A 822 2.24 26.80 27.40
N ILE A 823 0.95 26.55 27.66
CA ILE A 823 -0.14 27.46 27.27
C ILE A 823 -0.75 28.03 28.54
N ASP A 824 -0.50 29.31 28.79
CA ASP A 824 -1.05 30.07 29.90
C ASP A 824 -1.92 31.22 29.41
N GLY A 825 -2.71 31.79 30.31
CA GLY A 825 -3.54 32.93 29.95
C GLY A 825 -4.71 33.19 30.88
N THR A 826 -5.42 34.27 30.58
CA THR A 826 -6.60 34.67 31.34
C THR A 826 -7.77 35.01 30.43
N VAL A 827 -8.98 34.63 30.86
CA VAL A 827 -10.24 35.08 30.26
C VAL A 827 -10.91 36.05 31.22
N SER A 828 -11.13 37.27 30.75
CA SER A 828 -11.73 38.34 31.55
C SER A 828 -12.99 38.90 30.91
N SER A 829 -13.95 39.26 31.76
CA SER A 829 -15.16 39.95 31.34
C SER A 829 -15.69 40.81 32.50
N VAL A 830 -16.32 41.94 32.18
CA VAL A 830 -17.07 42.73 33.16
C VAL A 830 -18.20 41.88 33.79
N TRP A 831 -18.75 40.94 33.03
CA TRP A 831 -19.80 40.05 33.51
C TRP A 831 -19.32 39.02 34.53
N PHE A 832 -18.09 38.53 34.42
CA PHE A 832 -17.49 37.66 35.44
C PHE A 832 -17.42 38.37 36.80
N ARG A 833 -17.08 39.67 36.82
CA ARG A 833 -17.14 40.50 38.04
C ARG A 833 -18.56 40.65 38.58
N VAL A 834 -19.54 40.87 37.70
CA VAL A 834 -20.95 40.99 38.10
C VAL A 834 -21.46 39.68 38.69
N ILE A 835 -21.17 38.55 38.05
CA ILE A 835 -21.57 37.22 38.51
C ILE A 835 -20.91 36.88 39.85
N ASP A 836 -19.62 37.18 40.02
CA ASP A 836 -18.91 37.00 41.29
C ASP A 836 -19.55 37.80 42.44
N ILE A 837 -19.84 39.08 42.21
CA ILE A 837 -20.52 39.95 43.19
C ILE A 837 -21.90 39.38 43.54
N LEU A 838 -22.69 38.97 42.54
CA LEU A 838 -24.01 38.40 42.77
C LEU A 838 -23.93 37.08 43.56
N ASN A 839 -22.96 36.22 43.23
CA ASN A 839 -22.75 34.94 43.93
C ASN A 839 -22.34 35.17 45.39
N LYS A 840 -21.41 36.11 45.65
CA LYS A 840 -21.01 36.53 47.00
C LYS A 840 -22.18 37.10 47.79
N LEU A 841 -23.02 37.93 47.18
CA LEU A 841 -24.23 38.48 47.81
C LEU A 841 -25.26 37.39 48.11
N ALA A 842 -25.47 36.43 47.21
CA ALA A 842 -26.41 35.33 47.42
C ALA A 842 -25.97 34.38 48.54
N LYS A 843 -24.67 34.13 48.68
CA LYS A 843 -24.09 33.34 49.78
C LYS A 843 -24.44 33.93 51.16
N ILE A 844 -24.53 35.27 51.29
CA ILE A 844 -24.96 35.95 52.53
C ILE A 844 -26.40 35.54 52.93
N PHE A 845 -27.24 35.18 51.96
CA PHE A 845 -28.62 34.73 52.17
C PHE A 845 -28.79 33.21 52.11
N GLY A 846 -27.69 32.44 52.23
CA GLY A 846 -27.71 30.98 52.20
C GLY A 846 -28.07 30.38 50.84
N LYS A 847 -27.83 31.10 49.75
CA LYS A 847 -28.08 30.63 48.37
C LYS A 847 -26.78 30.64 47.58
N GLU A 848 -26.52 29.57 46.84
CA GLU A 848 -25.40 29.51 45.90
C GLU A 848 -25.93 29.75 44.48
N ILE A 849 -25.36 30.74 43.78
CA ILE A 849 -25.73 31.03 42.39
C ILE A 849 -24.87 30.21 41.42
N LEU A 850 -23.61 29.99 41.79
CA LEU A 850 -22.64 29.16 41.09
C LEU A 850 -22.13 28.03 42.00
N PRO A 851 -21.81 26.85 41.42
CA PRO A 851 -21.01 25.84 42.10
C PRO A 851 -19.72 26.42 42.69
N PRO A 852 -19.23 25.91 43.83
CA PRO A 852 -18.01 26.41 44.47
C PRO A 852 -16.81 26.43 43.54
N GLU A 853 -16.62 25.38 42.73
CA GLU A 853 -15.45 25.25 41.86
C GLU A 853 -15.42 26.34 40.76
N LEU A 854 -16.57 26.64 40.15
CA LEU A 854 -16.69 27.71 39.15
C LEU A 854 -16.63 29.12 39.75
N ALA A 855 -17.00 29.25 41.03
CA ALA A 855 -16.95 30.54 41.73
C ALA A 855 -15.51 30.96 42.06
N GLU A 856 -14.61 30.01 42.25
CA GLU A 856 -13.18 30.27 42.52
C GLU A 856 -12.44 30.80 41.29
N LEU A 857 -12.92 30.47 40.08
CA LEU A 857 -12.39 30.97 38.80
C LEU A 857 -12.79 32.42 38.46
N LEU A 858 -13.59 33.09 39.30
CA LEU A 858 -14.05 34.45 39.05
C LEU A 858 -13.33 35.44 39.98
N PRO A 859 -13.12 36.71 39.58
CA PRO A 859 -13.71 37.42 38.44
C PRO A 859 -12.90 37.36 37.13
N VAL A 860 -11.77 36.67 37.12
CA VAL A 860 -10.91 36.47 35.95
C VAL A 860 -10.54 35.00 35.95
N ILE A 861 -10.83 34.31 34.85
CA ILE A 861 -10.59 32.87 34.72
C ILE A 861 -9.15 32.68 34.28
N ASN A 862 -8.34 32.03 35.10
CA ASN A 862 -7.00 31.59 34.70
C ASN A 862 -7.10 30.21 34.03
N ILE A 863 -6.48 30.05 32.87
CA ILE A 863 -6.52 28.79 32.10
C ILE A 863 -5.82 27.66 32.85
N GLN A 864 -4.72 27.95 33.55
CA GLN A 864 -4.03 26.96 34.37
C GLN A 864 -4.96 26.42 35.46
N ASP A 865 -5.65 27.30 36.20
CA ASP A 865 -6.59 26.91 37.26
C ASP A 865 -7.72 26.03 36.69
N VAL A 866 -8.22 26.36 35.49
CA VAL A 866 -9.24 25.55 34.79
C VAL A 866 -8.69 24.16 34.46
N LEU A 867 -7.48 24.06 33.90
CA LEU A 867 -6.88 22.77 33.56
C LEU A 867 -6.61 21.92 34.81
N GLU A 868 -6.13 22.53 35.90
CA GLU A 868 -5.92 21.88 37.19
C GLU A 868 -7.22 21.32 37.78
N MET A 869 -8.34 22.05 37.67
CA MET A 869 -9.67 21.54 38.07
C MET A 869 -10.07 20.24 37.36
N TYR A 870 -9.56 20.00 36.15
CA TYR A 870 -9.79 18.78 35.38
C TYR A 870 -8.62 17.79 35.42
N ASN A 871 -7.67 17.94 36.35
CA ASN A 871 -6.43 17.15 36.45
C ASN A 871 -5.62 17.13 35.14
N ARG A 872 -5.57 18.25 34.42
CA ARG A 872 -4.77 18.44 33.21
C ARG A 872 -3.64 19.45 33.47
N SER A 873 -2.55 19.32 32.72
CA SER A 873 -1.44 20.28 32.74
C SER A 873 -1.61 21.31 31.62
N ASN A 874 -1.15 22.53 31.88
CA ASN A 874 -0.92 23.57 30.86
C ASN A 874 0.34 23.32 30.01
N VAL A 875 1.14 22.29 30.35
CA VAL A 875 2.30 21.86 29.59
C VAL A 875 1.94 20.67 28.70
N PHE A 876 2.17 20.83 27.40
CA PHE A 876 1.93 19.83 26.37
C PHE A 876 3.26 19.39 25.77
N ASP A 877 3.51 18.08 25.76
CA ASP A 877 4.65 17.52 25.05
C ASP A 877 4.29 17.40 23.55
N LEU A 878 5.00 18.14 22.70
CA LEU A 878 5.07 17.82 21.28
C LEU A 878 6.04 16.63 21.13
N PRO A 879 5.53 15.44 20.82
CA PRO A 879 6.27 14.20 20.98
C PRO A 879 7.54 14.21 20.11
N LYS A 880 8.66 13.73 20.69
CA LYS A 880 9.75 13.22 19.87
C LYS A 880 9.23 11.92 19.27
N VAL A 881 9.20 11.80 17.94
CA VAL A 881 8.97 10.48 17.36
C VAL A 881 10.22 9.67 17.67
N ALA A 882 10.12 8.85 18.72
CA ALA A 882 11.26 8.21 19.38
C ALA A 882 11.62 6.86 18.76
N ASP A 883 10.82 6.39 17.81
CA ASP A 883 11.09 5.20 17.01
C ASP A 883 12.08 5.58 15.89
N PRO A 884 13.21 4.86 15.72
CA PRO A 884 14.13 5.06 14.60
C PRO A 884 13.45 5.02 13.23
N ILE A 885 12.33 4.29 13.07
CA ILE A 885 11.53 4.25 11.83
C ILE A 885 10.92 5.62 11.48
N TYR A 886 10.73 6.47 12.49
CA TYR A 886 10.09 7.78 12.34
C TYR A 886 11.01 8.95 12.75
N GLU A 887 12.25 8.69 13.16
CA GLU A 887 13.19 9.75 13.57
C GLU A 887 13.53 10.69 12.39
N ASP A 888 13.36 10.19 11.15
CA ASP A 888 13.55 10.91 9.88
C ASP A 888 12.22 11.31 9.18
N ILE A 889 11.08 11.44 9.89
CA ILE A 889 9.87 12.02 9.27
C ILE A 889 10.13 13.48 8.91
N HIS A 890 10.41 13.72 7.64
CA HIS A 890 10.56 15.06 7.08
C HIS A 890 9.22 15.51 6.52
N LEU A 891 8.45 16.23 7.34
CA LEU A 891 7.15 16.76 6.97
C LEU A 891 7.22 17.82 5.86
N PHE A 892 8.39 18.45 5.67
CA PHE A 892 8.58 19.52 4.70
C PHE A 892 9.73 19.20 3.73
N LEU A 893 9.54 19.55 2.46
CA LEU A 893 10.56 19.50 1.41
C LEU A 893 10.58 20.82 0.63
N CYS A 894 11.75 21.47 0.55
CA CYS A 894 12.01 22.55 -0.41
C CYS A 894 12.18 21.95 -1.82
N LYS A 895 11.07 21.89 -2.56
CA LYS A 895 10.92 21.13 -3.81
C LYS A 895 11.53 21.86 -5.00
N SER A 896 11.23 23.14 -5.13
CA SER A 896 11.42 23.90 -6.37
C SER A 896 11.43 25.40 -6.10
N ARG A 897 11.71 26.17 -7.16
CA ARG A 897 11.48 27.61 -7.21
C ARG A 897 10.49 27.88 -8.32
N LYS A 898 9.50 28.73 -8.07
CA LYS A 898 8.53 29.12 -9.09
C LYS A 898 8.04 30.54 -8.87
N ASN A 899 7.63 31.16 -9.98
CA ASN A 899 6.95 32.44 -9.95
C ASN A 899 5.52 32.23 -9.45
N VAL A 900 5.23 32.73 -8.26
CA VAL A 900 3.90 32.67 -7.65
C VAL A 900 3.26 34.04 -7.81
N THR A 901 2.06 34.06 -8.39
CA THR A 901 1.27 35.29 -8.54
C THR A 901 0.19 35.33 -7.48
N VAL A 902 0.17 36.42 -6.73
CA VAL A 902 -0.82 36.78 -5.70
C VAL A 902 -1.21 38.25 -5.89
N ASP A 903 -2.16 38.76 -5.10
CA ASP A 903 -2.61 40.15 -5.21
C ASP A 903 -1.47 41.18 -4.99
N ALA A 904 -0.48 40.87 -4.16
CA ALA A 904 0.69 41.74 -3.95
C ALA A 904 1.64 41.82 -5.17
N GLY A 905 1.54 40.90 -6.13
CA GLY A 905 2.41 40.80 -7.30
C GLY A 905 2.84 39.38 -7.62
N THR A 906 3.83 39.27 -8.52
CA THR A 906 4.46 37.99 -8.88
C THR A 906 5.85 37.93 -8.27
N PHE A 907 6.13 36.87 -7.51
CA PHE A 907 7.38 36.71 -6.76
C PHE A 907 8.07 35.39 -7.09
N ASP A 908 9.39 35.44 -7.27
CA ASP A 908 10.22 34.23 -7.35
C ASP A 908 10.28 33.59 -5.95
N SER A 909 9.70 32.41 -5.80
CA SER A 909 9.44 31.80 -4.50
C SER A 909 9.96 30.36 -4.42
N ASN A 910 10.64 30.03 -3.32
CA ASN A 910 10.89 28.67 -2.90
C ASN A 910 9.57 27.98 -2.54
N GLU A 911 9.27 26.90 -3.25
CA GLU A 911 8.15 26.01 -2.99
C GLU A 911 8.55 24.96 -1.97
N ILE A 912 7.86 24.97 -0.83
CA ILE A 912 8.00 24.01 0.25
C ILE A 912 6.72 23.18 0.28
N THR A 913 6.81 21.90 -0.05
CA THR A 913 5.68 20.98 0.05
C THR A 913 5.57 20.41 1.47
N MET A 914 4.35 20.20 1.94
CA MET A 914 3.99 19.61 3.23
C MET A 914 3.45 18.21 2.99
N VAL A 915 3.98 17.20 3.68
CA VAL A 915 3.47 15.83 3.77
C VAL A 915 2.92 15.32 2.43
N ARG A 916 3.80 14.99 1.48
CA ARG A 916 3.42 14.47 0.14
C ARG A 916 2.42 15.33 -0.65
N GLY A 917 2.42 16.65 -0.45
CA GLY A 917 1.59 17.58 -1.24
C GLY A 917 0.24 17.95 -0.61
N ILE A 918 -0.02 17.51 0.62
CA ILE A 918 -1.18 17.94 1.43
C ILE A 918 -1.29 19.47 1.51
N GLY A 919 -0.14 20.15 1.58
CA GLY A 919 -0.08 21.60 1.52
C GLY A 919 1.21 22.11 0.90
N GLN A 920 1.23 23.39 0.57
CA GLN A 920 2.34 24.07 -0.06
C GLN A 920 2.55 25.44 0.60
N ILE A 921 3.80 25.77 0.91
CA ILE A 921 4.25 27.07 1.40
C ILE A 921 5.18 27.66 0.35
N PHE A 922 4.94 28.90 -0.06
CA PHE A 922 5.77 29.63 -1.00
C PHE A 922 6.49 30.74 -0.25
N TYR A 923 7.80 30.60 -0.09
CA TYR A 923 8.64 31.60 0.57
C TYR A 923 9.43 32.39 -0.48
N SER A 924 9.41 33.73 -0.45
CA SER A 924 10.20 34.54 -1.38
C SER A 924 11.21 35.43 -0.64
N PRO A 925 12.49 35.41 -1.03
CA PRO A 925 13.49 36.34 -0.50
C PRO A 925 13.17 37.80 -0.87
N ASP A 926 12.44 38.05 -1.96
CA ASP A 926 12.10 39.41 -2.45
C ASP A 926 11.24 40.18 -1.45
N VAL A 927 10.40 39.47 -0.70
CA VAL A 927 9.59 40.02 0.40
C VAL A 927 10.09 39.58 1.78
N SER A 928 11.20 38.83 1.82
CA SER A 928 11.80 38.29 3.05
C SER A 928 10.83 37.48 3.91
N ASN A 929 9.78 36.90 3.31
CA ASN A 929 8.70 36.19 4.01
C ASN A 929 7.90 35.26 3.06
N VAL A 930 6.92 34.57 3.62
CA VAL A 930 5.95 33.74 2.89
C VAL A 930 5.09 34.63 1.97
N VAL A 931 4.81 34.14 0.77
CA VAL A 931 3.96 34.78 -0.25
C VAL A 931 2.60 34.09 -0.32
N LYS A 932 2.57 32.77 -0.18
CA LYS A 932 1.33 31.99 -0.23
C LYS A 932 1.45 30.70 0.59
N ILE A 933 0.38 30.30 1.23
CA ILE A 933 0.17 28.97 1.81
C ILE A 933 -1.14 28.42 1.23
N GLN A 934 -1.15 27.15 0.87
CA GLN A 934 -2.34 26.45 0.39
C GLN A 934 -2.36 25.04 0.97
N GLY A 935 -3.49 24.59 1.52
CA GLY A 935 -3.67 23.23 2.01
C GLY A 935 -4.96 22.60 1.49
N ASN A 936 -4.86 21.35 1.03
CA ASN A 936 -5.97 20.54 0.54
C ASN A 936 -6.59 19.71 1.69
N PHE A 937 -6.98 20.39 2.78
CA PHE A 937 -7.43 19.72 4.01
C PHE A 937 -8.75 18.98 3.82
N HIS A 938 -9.63 19.43 2.93
CA HIS A 938 -10.94 18.81 2.69
C HIS A 938 -10.83 17.39 2.15
N GLU A 939 -9.79 17.08 1.39
CA GLU A 939 -9.65 15.71 0.92
C GLU A 939 -9.21 14.78 2.06
N ILE A 940 -8.38 15.23 3.00
CA ILE A 940 -7.84 14.39 4.10
C ILE A 940 -8.83 14.27 5.26
N LEU A 941 -9.38 15.41 5.66
CA LEU A 941 -10.41 15.58 6.67
C LEU A 941 -11.59 16.24 5.94
N PRO A 942 -12.55 15.46 5.40
CA PRO A 942 -13.75 15.97 4.69
C PRO A 942 -14.52 17.04 5.46
N VAL A 943 -14.35 17.03 6.78
CA VAL A 943 -14.93 17.99 7.71
C VAL A 943 -14.20 19.33 7.77
N VAL A 944 -13.10 19.57 7.05
CA VAL A 944 -12.34 20.83 7.05
C VAL A 944 -12.22 21.35 5.61
N GLU A 945 -12.71 22.56 5.30
CA GLU A 945 -12.51 23.13 3.96
C GLU A 945 -11.04 23.45 3.65
N ASN A 946 -10.71 23.58 2.37
CA ASN A 946 -9.35 23.94 1.96
C ASN A 946 -8.96 25.35 2.46
N VAL A 947 -7.82 25.44 3.15
CA VAL A 947 -7.34 26.71 3.72
C VAL A 947 -6.26 27.31 2.82
N SER A 948 -6.35 28.60 2.56
CA SER A 948 -5.34 29.36 1.82
C SER A 948 -5.01 30.69 2.52
N MET A 949 -3.75 31.10 2.37
CA MET A 949 -3.26 32.41 2.79
C MET A 949 -2.45 33.00 1.65
N GLU A 950 -2.75 34.21 1.20
CA GLU A 950 -2.05 34.87 0.09
C GLU A 950 -1.62 36.28 0.47
N LEU A 951 -0.41 36.66 0.10
CA LEU A 951 0.13 37.99 0.33
C LEU A 951 -0.58 39.01 -0.58
N VAL A 952 -1.15 40.05 0.02
CA VAL A 952 -1.88 41.11 -0.70
C VAL A 952 -1.18 42.46 -0.66
N GLY A 953 -0.21 42.64 0.25
CA GLY A 953 0.61 43.86 0.30
C GLY A 953 1.84 43.72 1.19
N THR A 954 2.84 44.56 0.91
CA THR A 954 4.06 44.72 1.70
C THR A 954 4.30 46.20 2.00
N GLY A 955 5.02 46.51 3.08
CA GLY A 955 5.27 47.88 3.54
C GLY A 955 6.64 48.06 4.18
#